data_AF-A0A318IZ21-F1
#
_entry.id   AF-A0A318IZ21-F1
#
_cell.length_a   1.000
_cell.length_b   1.000
_cell.length_c   1.000
_cell.angle_alpha   90.00
_cell.angle_beta   90.00
_cell.angle_gamma   90.00
#
_symmetry.space_group_name_H-M   'P 1'
#
loop_
_entity.id
_entity.type
_entity.pdbx_description
1 polymer ?
#
loop_
_entity_poly.entity_id
_entity_poly.type
_entity_poly.pdbx_seq_one_letter_code
_entity_poly.pdbx_strand_id
1 'polypeptide(L)'
;MTPSTSSSMLKLFKLIRLHQKSSSSFSFLLFAFLLNMLHVGAVHALQAESLASGKPLDSQRFEKNLTRGEPVPAWVDQDNGPQAADATGAPLVVRLSDVQIFVDKQAGTYVHRMMQANEASMLTQVGRIEIPFHPEYQKVGLHSIRVIRGSQVFDKTGTADIRYLQMESDLDSGIFTGSVTASVVIEDIRVGDVVDVAYTTTGQNPVFDGNFFSTLVWDNSYTILRKRIRLSTPVNRPIKYRILGQGSGSIQTREEQAGGRKIITLSAEQVKAIEFEPYVPRDIFQFRFIQFSEFTQWQQVNQWAQALFDVNASSPELDKVVASLRGAANSDETVQRALAYVQSEIRYLSISIGENSHKPFPPDVVLTRRYGDCKDKSLLLVTILRKLGIEAAPVLISASNPKMPGKMLPSPTTFDHAIVRVKVNGKIYYLDPTRAAQYGPLVNMGQVHAGAEVLVIQKDTYELATIPRNEEGTTTINGRLEKIQLNKFDGVAEFQLTHQYSGVEAEQIRSYLARQTREQLKNAYIASVLRRYPQAELKSGPVVTDNRQANTVNIELKFQIPGLFVKNSLGWQMRYQASNMRERFYVPENPKRKHALTVPIQVPLIRYELEVRLPDEVNANYTPSIAKIENPAFFANETLTFKQNVYKALVELHGVKDRVASQDVVEFMADTRKVGNMLEGAVQIRKTDLRETARDQPELPLKQKIREQLEEEIRSKSSLINEARANGNNLTLALCERAVAYARTGRKSDANADLLAVKKDMPDTQEYLRCRSNAYFAMGDFKNSDADSARLLSQGQGESKLFMLRGMSLYGLGKWREAADSFSLAAEQSNASQARLRASIMRQLALRRQNAQASLPVSMDNNDDWLSVMLAASSAAGKTEEQVLQQVHKRLGDELDADLAEAYFYIAQLNIINGNKIKAMVYLQRSMEKGILTAPYRPLAEYELERLKKSK
;
A
#
# COMPACT_ATOMS: atom_id res chain seq x y z
N MET A 1 42.30 -39.98 -1.57
CA MET A 1 41.66 -40.82 -0.53
C MET A 1 40.32 -40.19 -0.19
N THR A 2 39.23 -40.82 -0.57
CA THR A 2 37.85 -40.42 -0.23
C THR A 2 37.33 -41.31 0.90
N PRO A 3 36.58 -40.75 1.89
CA PRO A 3 35.57 -41.56 2.56
C PRO A 3 34.19 -40.88 2.65
N SER A 4 33.21 -41.60 2.07
CA SER A 4 31.83 -41.86 2.51
C SER A 4 31.02 -40.81 3.29
N THR A 5 30.16 -40.09 2.57
CA THR A 5 29.03 -39.30 3.12
C THR A 5 27.67 -40.03 3.07
N SER A 6 27.60 -41.26 2.54
CA SER A 6 26.31 -41.94 2.32
C SER A 6 25.71 -42.68 3.54
N SER A 7 26.52 -42.99 4.56
CA SER A 7 26.07 -43.76 5.74
C SER A 7 25.27 -42.92 6.75
N SER A 8 25.56 -41.61 6.84
CA SER A 8 24.96 -40.71 7.82
C SER A 8 23.55 -40.25 7.44
N MET A 9 23.22 -40.14 6.14
CA MET A 9 21.88 -39.76 5.68
C MET A 9 20.84 -40.87 5.88
N LEU A 10 21.22 -42.15 5.76
CA LEU A 10 20.28 -43.26 5.92
C LEU A 10 19.81 -43.45 7.37
N LYS A 11 20.65 -43.07 8.36
CA LYS A 11 20.27 -43.08 9.79
C LYS A 11 19.31 -41.93 10.14
N LEU A 12 19.43 -40.77 9.48
CA LEU A 12 18.55 -39.62 9.67
C LEU A 12 17.11 -39.89 9.16
N PHE A 13 16.97 -40.59 8.03
CA PHE A 13 15.66 -40.96 7.47
C PHE A 13 14.90 -42.01 8.31
N LYS A 14 15.60 -42.87 9.07
CA LYS A 14 14.96 -43.85 9.97
C LYS A 14 14.44 -43.21 11.26
N LEU A 15 15.05 -42.14 11.78
CA LEU A 15 14.52 -41.41 12.94
C LEU A 15 13.27 -40.58 12.61
N ILE A 16 13.15 -40.07 11.38
CA ILE A 16 12.01 -39.22 10.97
C ILE A 16 10.71 -40.02 10.81
N ARG A 17 10.79 -41.33 10.48
CA ARG A 17 9.60 -42.20 10.36
C ARG A 17 8.91 -42.53 11.68
N LEU A 18 9.53 -42.24 12.83
CA LEU A 18 8.99 -42.55 14.16
C LEU A 18 8.27 -41.38 14.85
N HIS A 19 8.11 -40.22 14.19
CA HIS A 19 7.43 -39.04 14.77
C HIS A 19 6.22 -38.50 13.97
N GLN A 20 5.73 -39.20 12.94
CA GLN A 20 4.51 -38.82 12.21
C GLN A 20 3.22 -39.40 12.82
N LYS A 21 2.99 -39.17 14.12
CA LYS A 21 1.68 -39.38 14.76
C LYS A 21 1.41 -38.31 15.82
N SER A 22 1.47 -37.03 15.45
CA SER A 22 0.68 -35.97 16.09
C SER A 22 0.77 -34.68 15.29
N SER A 23 -0.39 -34.11 15.00
CA SER A 23 -0.62 -32.85 14.31
C SER A 23 0.03 -31.64 15.00
N SER A 24 0.92 -30.92 14.31
CA SER A 24 1.10 -29.48 14.52
C SER A 24 1.72 -28.81 13.28
N SER A 25 1.10 -27.71 12.85
CA SER A 25 1.51 -26.84 11.74
C SER A 25 2.90 -26.19 11.95
N PHE A 26 3.50 -26.39 13.12
CA PHE A 26 4.79 -25.84 13.54
C PHE A 26 5.99 -26.57 12.93
N SER A 27 5.87 -27.90 12.71
CA SER A 27 6.98 -28.71 12.18
C SER A 27 7.23 -28.49 10.69
N PHE A 28 6.22 -28.06 9.93
CA PHE A 28 6.35 -27.78 8.50
C PHE A 28 6.98 -26.40 8.24
N LEU A 29 6.68 -25.42 9.09
CA LEU A 29 7.32 -24.09 9.07
C LEU A 29 8.81 -24.19 9.44
N LEU A 30 9.16 -24.98 10.46
CA LEU A 30 10.56 -25.20 10.84
C LEU A 30 11.35 -25.93 9.74
N PHE A 31 10.72 -26.90 9.05
CA PHE A 31 11.34 -27.62 7.94
C PHE A 31 11.49 -26.76 6.67
N ALA A 32 10.51 -25.90 6.36
CA ALA A 32 10.60 -24.93 5.27
C ALA A 32 11.59 -23.79 5.57
N PHE A 33 11.76 -23.42 6.85
CA PHE A 33 12.77 -22.47 7.30
C PHE A 33 14.19 -23.07 7.25
N LEU A 34 14.35 -24.34 7.62
CA LEU A 34 15.60 -25.08 7.49
C LEU A 34 15.97 -25.36 6.02
N LEU A 35 15.00 -25.65 5.14
CA LEU A 35 15.25 -25.79 3.70
C LEU A 35 15.60 -24.45 3.05
N ASN A 36 14.97 -23.33 3.46
CA ASN A 36 15.37 -22.00 3.02
C ASN A 36 16.74 -21.60 3.57
N MET A 37 17.09 -21.93 4.82
CA MET A 37 18.45 -21.73 5.35
C MET A 37 19.49 -22.60 4.62
N LEU A 38 19.13 -23.83 4.20
CA LEU A 38 20.00 -24.70 3.41
C LEU A 38 20.10 -24.25 1.94
N HIS A 39 19.05 -23.70 1.34
CA HIS A 39 19.10 -23.11 -0.01
C HIS A 39 19.78 -21.73 -0.02
N VAL A 40 19.53 -20.86 0.96
CA VAL A 40 20.23 -19.59 1.11
C VAL A 40 21.69 -19.85 1.45
N GLY A 41 21.99 -20.80 2.33
CA GLY A 41 23.35 -21.24 2.66
C GLY A 41 24.07 -21.90 1.49
N ALA A 42 23.39 -22.74 0.69
CA ALA A 42 23.99 -23.36 -0.50
C ALA A 42 24.13 -22.37 -1.67
N VAL A 43 23.22 -21.41 -1.84
CA VAL A 43 23.32 -20.35 -2.86
C VAL A 43 24.37 -19.32 -2.49
N HIS A 44 24.51 -18.96 -1.20
CA HIS A 44 25.61 -18.11 -0.73
C HIS A 44 26.96 -18.85 -0.75
N ALA A 45 26.99 -20.16 -0.49
CA ALA A 45 28.20 -20.98 -0.62
C ALA A 45 28.59 -21.20 -2.09
N LEU A 46 27.63 -21.44 -2.99
CA LEU A 46 27.87 -21.57 -4.44
C LEU A 46 28.21 -20.22 -5.10
N GLN A 47 27.65 -19.10 -4.64
CA GLN A 47 28.08 -17.75 -5.04
C GLN A 47 29.44 -17.39 -4.45
N ALA A 48 29.76 -17.80 -3.22
CA ALA A 48 31.09 -17.62 -2.65
C ALA A 48 32.16 -18.44 -3.40
N GLU A 49 31.84 -19.65 -3.84
CA GLU A 49 32.72 -20.48 -4.67
C GLU A 49 32.85 -19.96 -6.12
N SER A 50 31.80 -19.37 -6.72
CA SER A 50 31.89 -18.79 -8.07
C SER A 50 32.51 -17.39 -8.11
N LEU A 51 32.44 -16.63 -7.01
CA LEU A 51 33.16 -15.35 -6.85
C LEU A 51 34.65 -15.57 -6.52
N ALA A 52 35.01 -16.76 -6.03
CA ALA A 52 36.40 -17.15 -5.79
C ALA A 52 37.16 -17.58 -7.06
N SER A 53 36.49 -17.71 -8.22
CA SER A 53 37.13 -18.13 -9.49
C SER A 53 37.47 -17.00 -10.46
N GLY A 54 37.23 -15.74 -10.09
CA GLY A 54 37.81 -14.61 -10.83
C GLY A 54 39.32 -14.64 -10.68
N LYS A 55 40.07 -14.57 -11.80
CA LYS A 55 41.53 -14.33 -11.71
C LYS A 55 41.76 -13.19 -10.72
N PRO A 56 42.70 -13.31 -9.76
CA PRO A 56 43.09 -12.19 -8.93
C PRO A 56 43.37 -11.00 -9.85
N LEU A 57 42.75 -9.86 -9.57
CA LEU A 57 43.18 -8.60 -10.16
C LEU A 57 44.69 -8.50 -9.95
N ASP A 58 45.40 -7.89 -10.91
CA ASP A 58 46.82 -7.61 -10.75
C ASP A 58 47.03 -6.80 -9.47
N SER A 59 47.40 -7.47 -8.38
CA SER A 59 47.48 -6.88 -7.04
C SER A 59 48.51 -5.75 -7.03
N GLN A 60 49.54 -5.86 -7.88
CA GLN A 60 50.58 -4.86 -8.06
C GLN A 60 50.01 -3.51 -8.53
N ARG A 61 48.91 -3.51 -9.29
CA ARG A 61 48.29 -2.27 -9.79
C ARG A 61 47.80 -1.38 -8.65
N PHE A 62 47.29 -1.97 -7.57
CA PHE A 62 46.67 -1.25 -6.46
C PHE A 62 47.58 -1.14 -5.22
N GLU A 63 48.57 -2.03 -5.10
CA GLU A 63 49.58 -1.98 -4.02
C GLU A 63 50.29 -0.62 -3.96
N LYS A 64 50.58 0.01 -5.10
CA LYS A 64 51.21 1.35 -5.16
C LYS A 64 50.40 2.46 -4.48
N ASN A 65 49.10 2.25 -4.25
CA ASN A 65 48.22 3.23 -3.61
C ASN A 65 48.16 3.06 -2.09
N LEU A 66 48.71 1.97 -1.52
CA LEU A 66 48.71 1.71 -0.08
C LEU A 66 50.14 1.56 0.46
N THR A 67 50.50 2.42 1.41
CA THR A 67 51.80 2.34 2.11
C THR A 67 51.58 1.76 3.50
N ARG A 68 52.34 0.71 3.87
CA ARG A 68 52.33 0.13 5.22
C ARG A 68 53.33 0.85 6.12
N GLY A 69 52.97 1.01 7.40
CA GLY A 69 53.84 1.60 8.41
C GLY A 69 54.14 3.08 8.16
N GLU A 70 53.28 3.77 7.41
CA GLU A 70 53.44 5.21 7.18
C GLU A 70 53.27 5.95 8.52
N PRO A 71 54.14 6.92 8.88
CA PRO A 71 53.98 7.67 10.12
C PRO A 71 52.61 8.36 10.20
N VAL A 72 52.03 8.42 11.40
CA VAL A 72 50.79 9.18 11.62
C VAL A 72 51.04 10.65 11.26
N PRO A 73 50.21 11.28 10.41
CA PRO A 73 50.42 12.67 10.01
C PRO A 73 50.41 13.63 11.19
N ALA A 74 51.29 14.63 11.16
CA ALA A 74 51.48 15.58 12.28
C ALA A 74 50.22 16.41 12.64
N TRP A 75 49.24 16.51 11.74
CA TRP A 75 47.98 17.23 11.99
C TRP A 75 46.94 16.42 12.80
N VAL A 76 47.17 15.12 12.96
CA VAL A 76 46.30 14.22 13.71
C VAL A 76 46.47 14.46 15.21
N ASP A 77 45.36 14.73 15.89
CA ASP A 77 45.31 14.81 17.35
C ASP A 77 45.18 13.39 17.93
N GLN A 78 46.27 12.74 18.35
CA GLN A 78 46.22 11.33 18.73
C GLN A 78 45.35 11.08 19.99
N ASP A 79 44.45 10.09 19.91
CA ASP A 79 43.69 9.56 21.05
C ASP A 79 43.97 8.06 21.17
N ASN A 80 44.49 7.63 22.32
CA ASN A 80 44.80 6.23 22.60
C ASN A 80 43.56 5.41 22.98
N GLY A 81 42.38 6.02 23.00
CA GLY A 81 41.10 5.40 23.32
C GLY A 81 40.95 5.05 24.80
N PRO A 82 39.77 4.55 25.18
CA PRO A 82 39.50 4.10 26.55
C PRO A 82 40.41 2.92 26.93
N GLN A 83 41.12 3.04 28.06
CA GLN A 83 42.03 2.00 28.55
C GLN A 83 41.33 0.97 29.46
N ALA A 84 40.29 1.38 30.19
CA ALA A 84 39.52 0.52 31.07
C ALA A 84 38.89 -0.66 30.30
N ALA A 85 38.80 -1.83 30.95
CA ALA A 85 38.12 -2.98 30.37
C ALA A 85 36.65 -2.67 30.08
N ASP A 86 36.13 -3.24 29.00
CA ASP A 86 34.71 -3.15 28.67
C ASP A 86 33.87 -3.89 29.73
N ALA A 87 32.83 -3.22 30.21
CA ALA A 87 31.87 -3.74 31.20
C ALA A 87 30.43 -3.82 30.63
N THR A 88 30.23 -3.60 29.33
CA THR A 88 28.90 -3.55 28.72
C THR A 88 28.25 -4.92 28.54
N GLY A 89 29.04 -6.00 28.48
CA GLY A 89 28.56 -7.36 28.20
C GLY A 89 28.07 -7.57 26.77
N ALA A 90 28.29 -6.62 25.85
CA ALA A 90 27.89 -6.76 24.46
C ALA A 90 28.84 -7.71 23.69
N PRO A 91 28.36 -8.51 22.72
CA PRO A 91 29.21 -9.44 21.95
C PRO A 91 30.37 -8.76 21.20
N LEU A 92 30.16 -7.51 20.77
CA LEU A 92 31.15 -6.65 20.13
C LEU A 92 30.98 -5.23 20.66
N VAL A 93 32.11 -4.59 20.96
CA VAL A 93 32.15 -3.18 21.37
C VAL A 93 33.17 -2.42 20.53
N VAL A 94 32.77 -1.24 20.06
CA VAL A 94 33.70 -0.30 19.45
C VAL A 94 34.26 0.57 20.58
N ARG A 95 35.46 0.28 21.07
CA ARG A 95 36.07 1.05 22.17
C ARG A 95 36.36 2.48 21.75
N LEU A 96 36.86 2.66 20.53
CA LEU A 96 37.15 3.97 19.96
C LEU A 96 36.68 4.00 18.50
N SER A 97 35.98 5.08 18.14
CA SER A 97 35.82 5.50 16.75
C SER A 97 36.24 6.96 16.67
N ASP A 98 37.45 7.21 16.18
CA ASP A 98 37.97 8.55 15.92
C ASP A 98 38.15 8.76 14.42
N VAL A 99 37.53 9.81 13.89
CA VAL A 99 37.67 10.20 12.48
C VAL A 99 38.09 11.67 12.43
N GLN A 100 39.23 11.94 11.82
CA GLN A 100 39.75 13.31 11.70
C GLN A 100 39.91 13.68 10.23
N ILE A 101 39.26 14.76 9.83
CA ILE A 101 39.32 15.35 8.50
C ILE A 101 40.26 16.56 8.56
N PHE A 102 41.25 16.56 7.68
CA PHE A 102 42.12 17.70 7.42
C PHE A 102 41.82 18.22 6.01
N VAL A 103 41.38 19.47 5.91
CA VAL A 103 41.10 20.11 4.62
C VAL A 103 42.22 21.07 4.29
N ASP A 104 42.82 20.93 3.12
CA ASP A 104 43.82 21.86 2.59
C ASP A 104 43.84 21.70 1.05
N LYS A 105 44.97 21.96 0.37
CA LYS A 105 45.13 21.63 -1.06
C LYS A 105 44.80 20.17 -1.39
N GLN A 106 45.20 19.24 -0.52
CA GLN A 106 44.75 17.85 -0.55
C GLN A 106 44.10 17.53 0.78
N ALA A 107 42.83 17.10 0.74
CA ALA A 107 42.18 16.65 1.96
C ALA A 107 42.68 15.27 2.38
N GLY A 108 42.79 15.07 3.69
CA GLY A 108 43.09 13.79 4.32
C GLY A 108 42.00 13.41 5.32
N THR A 109 41.66 12.13 5.38
CA THR A 109 40.78 11.56 6.39
C THR A 109 41.54 10.49 7.15
N TYR A 110 41.85 10.76 8.41
CA TYR A 110 42.43 9.80 9.35
C TYR A 110 41.30 9.06 10.06
N VAL A 111 41.45 7.74 10.17
CA VAL A 111 40.53 6.86 10.88
C VAL A 111 41.34 6.06 11.89
N HIS A 112 40.92 6.11 13.16
CA HIS A 112 41.43 5.26 14.23
C HIS A 112 40.26 4.54 14.89
N ARG A 113 40.30 3.21 14.88
CA ARG A 113 39.23 2.37 15.38
C ARG A 113 39.79 1.27 16.27
N MET A 114 39.20 1.11 17.44
CA MET A 114 39.47 0.00 18.36
C MET A 114 38.19 -0.82 18.52
N MET A 115 38.23 -2.11 18.19
CA MET A 115 37.08 -3.03 18.27
C MET A 115 37.43 -4.22 19.14
N GLN A 116 36.59 -4.53 20.13
CA GLN A 116 36.75 -5.66 21.03
C GLN A 116 35.72 -6.74 20.70
N ALA A 117 36.18 -7.98 20.50
CA ALA A 117 35.30 -9.14 20.33
C ALA A 117 35.13 -9.85 21.67
N ASN A 118 33.94 -9.78 22.27
CA ASN A 118 33.65 -10.47 23.54
C ASN A 118 33.04 -11.86 23.34
N GLU A 119 32.63 -12.20 22.12
CA GLU A 119 32.04 -13.48 21.76
C GLU A 119 32.72 -14.09 20.53
N ALA A 120 32.80 -15.43 20.48
CA ALA A 120 33.47 -16.14 19.39
C ALA A 120 32.84 -15.84 18.01
N SER A 121 31.52 -15.61 17.95
CA SER A 121 30.82 -15.27 16.71
C SER A 121 31.22 -13.92 16.11
N MET A 122 31.87 -13.06 16.89
CA MET A 122 32.29 -11.72 16.45
C MET A 122 33.74 -11.68 15.95
N LEU A 123 34.51 -12.76 16.11
CA LEU A 123 35.92 -12.82 15.73
C LEU A 123 36.14 -12.56 14.24
N THR A 124 35.28 -13.09 13.37
CA THR A 124 35.37 -12.85 11.92
C THR A 124 35.17 -11.38 11.58
N GLN A 125 34.24 -10.70 12.27
CA GLN A 125 33.96 -9.29 12.01
C GLN A 125 35.09 -8.38 12.52
N VAL A 126 35.71 -8.72 13.65
CA VAL A 126 36.80 -7.92 14.24
C VAL A 126 38.15 -8.21 13.57
N GLY A 127 38.39 -9.45 13.14
CA GLY A 127 39.62 -9.88 12.46
C GLY A 127 39.72 -9.50 10.98
N ARG A 128 38.68 -8.88 10.41
CA ARG A 128 38.69 -8.38 9.02
C ARG A 128 38.44 -6.87 9.00
N ILE A 129 39.35 -6.12 8.39
CA ILE A 129 39.23 -4.68 8.22
C ILE A 129 39.12 -4.36 6.74
N GLU A 130 38.14 -3.55 6.38
CA GLU A 130 37.90 -3.11 5.01
C GLU A 130 38.23 -1.62 4.90
N ILE A 131 39.17 -1.29 4.01
CA ILE A 131 39.57 0.08 3.73
C ILE A 131 39.19 0.40 2.27
N PRO A 132 38.03 1.03 2.02
CA PRO A 132 37.65 1.45 0.67
C PRO A 132 38.41 2.70 0.24
N PHE A 133 38.85 2.74 -1.02
CA PHE A 133 39.48 3.91 -1.64
C PHE A 133 39.33 3.88 -3.17
N HIS A 134 39.53 5.04 -3.81
CA HIS A 134 39.54 5.18 -5.26
C HIS A 134 40.98 5.37 -5.78
N PRO A 135 41.59 4.36 -6.42
CA PRO A 135 43.02 4.38 -6.76
C PRO A 135 43.40 5.48 -7.77
N GLU A 136 42.45 6.01 -8.53
CA GLU A 136 42.68 7.07 -9.52
C GLU A 136 43.08 8.42 -8.88
N TYR A 137 42.63 8.69 -7.65
CA TYR A 137 42.86 9.99 -6.99
C TYR A 137 43.09 9.88 -5.48
N GLN A 138 43.12 8.67 -4.90
CA GLN A 138 43.36 8.46 -3.48
C GLN A 138 44.58 7.57 -3.20
N LYS A 139 45.20 7.82 -2.06
CA LYS A 139 46.23 6.98 -1.44
C LYS A 139 45.84 6.65 -0.01
N VAL A 140 46.30 5.50 0.48
CA VAL A 140 46.08 5.02 1.84
C VAL A 140 47.44 4.89 2.54
N GLY A 141 47.63 5.62 3.63
CA GLY A 141 48.71 5.40 4.57
C GLY A 141 48.21 4.54 5.73
N LEU A 142 48.59 3.26 5.77
CA LEU A 142 48.28 2.37 6.89
C LEU A 142 49.32 2.60 8.00
N HIS A 143 48.89 3.18 9.12
CA HIS A 143 49.79 3.58 10.20
C HIS A 143 50.06 2.44 11.18
N SER A 144 49.00 1.75 11.60
CA SER A 144 49.14 0.62 12.51
C SER A 144 47.97 -0.35 12.45
N ILE A 145 48.26 -1.62 12.70
CA ILE A 145 47.31 -2.69 13.03
C ILE A 145 47.87 -3.39 14.25
N ARG A 146 47.15 -3.36 15.37
CA ARG A 146 47.58 -3.93 16.65
C ARG A 146 46.49 -4.83 17.20
N VAL A 147 46.91 -5.94 17.81
CA VAL A 147 46.04 -6.80 18.62
C VAL A 147 46.45 -6.62 20.08
N ILE A 148 45.52 -6.17 20.92
CA ILE A 148 45.75 -5.95 22.34
C ILE A 148 45.05 -7.07 23.10
N ARG A 149 45.82 -7.85 23.85
CA ARG A 149 45.36 -9.00 24.65
C ARG A 149 45.79 -8.80 26.09
N GLY A 150 44.88 -8.32 26.94
CA GLY A 150 45.23 -7.87 28.27
C GLY A 150 46.25 -6.72 28.20
N SER A 151 47.42 -6.90 28.80
CA SER A 151 48.53 -5.93 28.75
C SER A 151 49.50 -6.13 27.58
N GLN A 152 49.33 -7.19 26.78
CA GLN A 152 50.19 -7.49 25.65
C GLN A 152 49.69 -6.78 24.39
N VAL A 153 50.61 -6.21 23.60
CA VAL A 153 50.33 -5.58 22.31
C VAL A 153 51.12 -6.30 21.23
N PHE A 154 50.43 -6.83 20.23
CA PHE A 154 51.02 -7.48 19.08
C PHE A 154 50.87 -6.58 17.86
N ASP A 155 51.97 -6.07 17.32
CA ASP A 155 51.96 -5.33 16.06
C ASP A 155 51.81 -6.31 14.89
N LYS A 156 50.77 -6.10 14.08
CA LYS A 156 50.43 -6.88 12.89
C LYS A 156 50.55 -6.06 11.61
N THR A 157 51.01 -4.81 11.66
CA THR A 157 51.06 -3.89 10.52
C THR A 157 51.86 -4.45 9.35
N GLY A 158 53.02 -5.04 9.64
CA GLY A 158 53.89 -5.67 8.64
C GLY A 158 53.46 -7.07 8.21
N THR A 159 52.65 -7.77 9.00
CA THR A 159 52.35 -9.21 8.81
C THR A 159 50.90 -9.49 8.38
N ALA A 160 49.98 -8.54 8.52
CA ALA A 160 48.58 -8.73 8.14
C ALA A 160 48.46 -9.01 6.62
N ASP A 161 47.64 -9.99 6.25
CA ASP A 161 47.36 -10.30 4.85
C ASP A 161 46.43 -9.21 4.28
N ILE A 162 46.82 -8.58 3.18
CA ILE A 162 46.01 -7.54 2.52
C ILE A 162 45.68 -8.01 1.12
N ARG A 163 44.38 -8.12 0.84
CA ARG A 163 43.86 -8.47 -0.48
C ARG A 163 43.08 -7.30 -1.04
N TYR A 164 43.31 -6.97 -2.30
CA TYR A 164 42.59 -5.91 -3.00
C TYR A 164 41.39 -6.51 -3.72
N LEU A 165 40.21 -6.04 -3.34
CA LEU A 165 38.95 -6.49 -3.88
C LEU A 165 38.30 -5.30 -4.62
N GLN A 166 38.09 -5.45 -5.92
CA GLN A 166 37.23 -4.54 -6.67
C GLN A 166 35.84 -5.18 -6.76
N MET A 167 35.04 -4.97 -5.71
CA MET A 167 33.66 -5.42 -5.68
C MET A 167 32.80 -4.38 -6.37
N GLU A 168 32.48 -4.60 -7.64
CA GLU A 168 31.46 -3.82 -8.35
C GLU A 168 30.09 -4.35 -7.89
N SER A 169 29.60 -3.87 -6.75
CA SER A 169 28.36 -4.31 -6.10
C SER A 169 27.13 -4.25 -7.01
N ASP A 170 27.18 -3.37 -8.00
CA ASP A 170 26.08 -3.07 -8.91
C ASP A 170 26.40 -3.48 -10.36
N LEU A 171 27.31 -4.46 -10.55
CA LEU A 171 27.70 -4.97 -11.85
C LEU A 171 26.51 -5.56 -12.63
N ASP A 172 25.61 -6.26 -11.96
CA ASP A 172 24.38 -6.82 -12.55
C ASP A 172 23.44 -5.71 -13.07
N SER A 173 23.58 -4.49 -12.53
CA SER A 173 22.89 -3.28 -12.98
C SER A 173 23.71 -2.47 -14.00
N GLY A 174 24.88 -2.98 -14.41
CA GLY A 174 25.77 -2.33 -15.36
C GLY A 174 26.46 -1.08 -14.80
N ILE A 175 26.78 -1.05 -13.50
CA ILE A 175 27.46 0.08 -12.86
C ILE A 175 28.89 -0.33 -12.48
N PHE A 176 29.85 0.48 -12.91
CA PHE A 176 31.27 0.38 -12.59
C PHE A 176 31.71 1.66 -11.87
N THR A 177 32.14 1.51 -10.62
CA THR A 177 32.57 2.62 -9.76
C THR A 177 34.09 2.79 -9.72
N GLY A 178 34.83 1.70 -9.98
CA GLY A 178 36.28 1.67 -9.82
C GLY A 178 36.74 1.81 -8.36
N SER A 179 35.83 1.62 -7.38
CA SER A 179 36.20 1.57 -5.97
C SER A 179 36.95 0.28 -5.65
N VAL A 180 38.04 0.38 -4.90
CA VAL A 180 38.85 -0.75 -4.46
C VAL A 180 38.80 -0.82 -2.95
N THR A 181 38.62 -2.02 -2.42
CA THR A 181 38.69 -2.30 -0.98
C THR A 181 39.96 -3.05 -0.68
N ALA A 182 40.84 -2.48 0.16
CA ALA A 182 41.89 -3.25 0.80
C ALA A 182 41.28 -4.04 1.97
N SER A 183 41.09 -5.34 1.78
CA SER A 183 40.62 -6.28 2.79
C SER A 183 41.81 -6.83 3.56
N VAL A 184 41.97 -6.32 4.78
CA VAL A 184 43.00 -6.72 5.73
C VAL A 184 42.47 -7.87 6.57
N VAL A 185 43.17 -9.00 6.58
CA VAL A 185 42.89 -10.15 7.46
C VAL A 185 43.97 -10.22 8.52
N ILE A 186 43.52 -10.23 9.78
CA ILE A 186 44.39 -10.25 10.95
C ILE A 186 44.37 -11.65 11.55
N GLU A 187 45.53 -12.26 11.66
CA GLU A 187 45.69 -13.62 12.22
C GLU A 187 45.76 -13.61 13.75
N ASP A 188 45.41 -14.74 14.36
CA ASP A 188 45.41 -14.98 15.81
C ASP A 188 44.56 -13.98 16.62
N ILE A 189 43.31 -13.74 16.18
CA ILE A 189 42.31 -13.02 16.97
C ILE A 189 41.55 -14.00 17.86
N ARG A 190 41.40 -13.65 19.14
CA ARG A 190 40.74 -14.45 20.18
C ARG A 190 39.67 -13.65 20.90
N VAL A 191 38.78 -14.35 21.60
CA VAL A 191 37.77 -13.73 22.45
C VAL A 191 38.46 -12.90 23.53
N GLY A 192 38.01 -11.65 23.69
CA GLY A 192 38.57 -10.63 24.58
C GLY A 192 39.62 -9.72 23.92
N ASP A 193 40.13 -10.06 22.74
CA ASP A 193 41.12 -9.22 22.05
C ASP A 193 40.50 -7.90 21.56
N VAL A 194 41.30 -6.83 21.60
CA VAL A 194 40.99 -5.56 20.94
C VAL A 194 41.85 -5.43 19.68
N VAL A 195 41.20 -5.27 18.54
CA VAL A 195 41.85 -4.89 17.28
C VAL A 195 41.84 -3.38 17.16
N ASP A 196 43.03 -2.79 17.11
CA ASP A 196 43.31 -1.36 17.05
C ASP A 196 43.97 -1.04 15.70
N VAL A 197 43.29 -0.23 14.89
CA VAL A 197 43.69 0.06 13.51
C VAL A 197 43.66 1.55 13.26
N ALA A 198 44.73 2.07 12.66
CA ALA A 198 44.82 3.45 12.24
C ALA A 198 45.33 3.58 10.80
N TYR A 199 44.65 4.39 9.98
CA TYR A 199 45.05 4.70 8.61
C TYR A 199 44.59 6.11 8.19
N THR A 200 45.21 6.67 7.16
CA THR A 200 44.77 7.91 6.50
C THR A 200 44.49 7.64 5.04
N THR A 201 43.36 8.13 4.54
CA THR A 201 43.09 8.25 3.10
C THR A 201 43.30 9.70 2.67
N THR A 202 44.17 9.94 1.69
CA THR A 202 44.45 11.28 1.14
C THR A 202 44.01 11.37 -0.32
N GLY A 203 43.52 12.54 -0.72
CA GLY A 203 43.09 12.82 -2.09
C GLY A 203 41.58 12.88 -2.28
N GLN A 204 41.16 13.52 -3.36
CA GLN A 204 39.78 13.84 -3.68
C GLN A 204 39.56 13.76 -5.18
N ASN A 205 38.31 13.52 -5.58
CA ASN A 205 37.96 13.52 -6.99
C ASN A 205 38.09 14.94 -7.56
N PRO A 206 38.91 15.16 -8.61
CA PRO A 206 39.12 16.49 -9.19
C PRO A 206 37.85 17.11 -9.78
N VAL A 207 36.82 16.30 -10.06
CA VAL A 207 35.53 16.79 -10.61
C VAL A 207 34.85 17.83 -9.73
N PHE A 208 35.16 17.90 -8.44
CA PHE A 208 34.57 18.85 -7.50
C PHE A 208 35.32 20.19 -7.41
N ASP A 209 36.33 20.40 -8.26
CA ASP A 209 37.09 21.66 -8.35
C ASP A 209 37.67 22.13 -6.99
N GLY A 210 38.18 21.16 -6.22
CA GLY A 210 38.78 21.40 -4.91
C GLY A 210 37.80 21.69 -3.76
N ASN A 211 36.48 21.73 -4.02
CA ASN A 211 35.47 21.94 -2.99
C ASN A 211 35.34 20.71 -2.08
N PHE A 212 35.36 20.92 -0.77
CA PHE A 212 35.24 19.88 0.25
C PHE A 212 33.79 19.67 0.68
N PHE A 213 33.40 18.41 0.77
CA PHE A 213 32.20 17.96 1.48
C PHE A 213 32.41 16.52 1.96
N SER A 214 31.69 16.14 3.01
CA SER A 214 31.75 14.78 3.56
C SER A 214 30.51 14.47 4.37
N THR A 215 30.16 13.19 4.47
CA THR A 215 29.12 12.69 5.36
C THR A 215 29.70 11.55 6.20
N LEU A 216 29.65 11.69 7.51
CA LEU A 216 30.20 10.71 8.46
C LEU A 216 29.10 10.20 9.38
N VAL A 217 28.97 8.87 9.47
CA VAL A 217 28.01 8.21 10.35
C VAL A 217 28.42 8.37 11.83
N TRP A 218 27.47 8.79 12.65
CA TRP A 218 27.66 9.00 14.08
C TRP A 218 27.29 7.75 14.89
N ASP A 219 26.05 7.27 14.74
CA ASP A 219 25.52 6.12 15.46
C ASP A 219 25.84 4.77 14.77
N ASN A 220 25.78 3.65 15.50
CA ASN A 220 26.12 2.33 14.99
C ASN A 220 25.25 1.24 15.64
N SER A 221 25.17 0.05 15.05
CA SER A 221 24.50 -1.13 15.64
C SER A 221 25.22 -1.71 16.86
N TYR A 222 26.39 -1.16 17.21
CA TYR A 222 27.20 -1.55 18.36
C TYR A 222 27.44 -0.35 19.25
N THR A 223 27.54 -0.60 20.56
CA THR A 223 27.92 0.44 21.52
C THR A 223 29.32 0.95 21.20
N ILE A 224 29.48 2.28 21.21
CA ILE A 224 30.76 2.95 21.04
C ILE A 224 31.13 3.62 22.37
N LEU A 225 32.23 3.18 23.00
CA LEU A 225 32.63 3.73 24.30
C LEU A 225 33.09 5.19 24.16
N ARG A 226 33.88 5.50 23.13
CA ARG A 226 34.24 6.88 22.77
C ARG A 226 34.11 7.11 21.26
N LYS A 227 33.34 8.13 20.89
CA LYS A 227 33.17 8.59 19.52
C LYS A 227 33.73 10.00 19.39
N ARG A 228 34.56 10.23 18.37
CA ARG A 228 35.08 11.55 18.04
C ARG A 228 35.12 11.76 16.53
N ILE A 229 34.67 12.94 16.09
CA ILE A 229 34.82 13.44 14.73
C ILE A 229 35.45 14.81 14.83
N ARG A 230 36.58 15.02 14.14
CA ARG A 230 37.31 16.29 14.14
C ARG A 230 37.47 16.80 12.71
N LEU A 231 37.10 18.04 12.44
CA LEU A 231 37.39 18.74 11.19
C LEU A 231 38.41 19.85 11.47
N SER A 232 39.49 19.90 10.70
CA SER A 232 40.47 20.97 10.72
C SER A 232 40.55 21.61 9.33
N THR A 233 40.16 22.88 9.21
CA THR A 233 40.10 23.62 7.94
C THR A 233 40.78 25.00 8.07
N PRO A 234 41.42 25.55 7.03
CA PRO A 234 41.88 26.93 7.03
C PRO A 234 40.75 27.91 7.36
N VAL A 235 41.04 28.98 8.11
CA VAL A 235 40.01 29.97 8.48
C VAL A 235 39.35 30.66 7.28
N ASN A 236 40.04 30.72 6.14
CA ASN A 236 39.54 31.28 4.88
C ASN A 236 38.78 30.26 4.00
N ARG A 237 38.63 29.02 4.44
CA ARG A 237 37.85 27.96 3.78
C ARG A 237 36.67 27.55 4.67
N PRO A 238 35.57 28.32 4.66
CA PRO A 238 34.46 28.09 5.57
C PRO A 238 33.70 26.82 5.19
N ILE A 239 33.71 25.84 6.08
CA ILE A 239 32.91 24.62 5.96
C ILE A 239 31.74 24.70 6.93
N LYS A 240 30.52 24.52 6.41
CA LYS A 240 29.32 24.33 7.23
C LYS A 240 29.20 22.88 7.63
N TYR A 241 28.65 22.62 8.81
CA TYR A 241 28.27 21.27 9.22
C TYR A 241 26.84 21.21 9.71
N ARG A 242 26.25 20.02 9.62
CA ARG A 242 24.89 19.74 10.09
C ARG A 242 24.83 18.33 10.64
N ILE A 243 24.19 18.19 11.80
CA ILE A 243 23.85 16.89 12.39
C ILE A 243 22.43 16.54 11.92
N LEU A 244 22.26 15.39 11.29
CA LEU A 244 20.99 14.90 10.77
C LEU A 244 20.67 13.53 11.35
N GLY A 245 19.40 13.15 11.30
CA GLY A 245 18.90 11.85 11.76
C GLY A 245 18.49 11.81 13.23
N GLN A 246 17.94 10.67 13.64
CA GLN A 246 17.44 10.43 14.99
C GLN A 246 18.42 9.52 15.74
N GLY A 247 18.64 9.79 17.03
CA GLY A 247 19.58 9.04 17.86
C GLY A 247 19.47 9.44 19.32
N SER A 248 20.24 8.80 20.19
CA SER A 248 20.18 9.02 21.65
C SER A 248 21.47 9.64 22.21
N GLY A 249 21.36 10.34 23.35
CA GLY A 249 22.50 11.02 23.98
C GLY A 249 22.88 12.33 23.30
N SER A 250 23.56 13.21 24.03
CA SER A 250 24.05 14.49 23.52
C SER A 250 25.36 14.33 22.77
N ILE A 251 25.54 15.13 21.71
CA ILE A 251 26.82 15.28 21.01
C ILE A 251 27.46 16.55 21.55
N GLN A 252 28.63 16.44 22.17
CA GLN A 252 29.40 17.58 22.62
C GLN A 252 30.15 18.18 21.43
N THR A 253 29.94 19.47 21.19
CA THR A 253 30.61 20.19 20.10
C THR A 253 31.52 21.26 20.66
N ARG A 254 32.77 21.29 20.19
CA ARG A 254 33.77 22.29 20.51
C ARG A 254 34.33 22.88 19.23
N GLU A 255 34.26 24.20 19.10
CA GLU A 255 34.89 24.94 18.01
C GLU A 255 36.03 25.79 18.55
N GLU A 256 37.18 25.75 17.90
CA GLU A 256 38.34 26.56 18.25
C GLU A 256 39.04 27.07 16.99
N GLN A 257 39.85 28.11 17.16
CA GLN A 257 40.75 28.59 16.12
C GLN A 257 42.18 28.53 16.66
N ALA A 258 43.06 27.83 15.96
CA ALA A 258 44.45 27.68 16.34
C ALA A 258 45.32 27.55 15.08
N GLY A 259 46.48 28.22 15.05
CA GLY A 259 47.44 28.11 13.95
C GLY A 259 46.88 28.48 12.57
N GLY A 260 45.99 29.48 12.49
CA GLY A 260 45.34 29.89 11.23
C GLY A 260 44.28 28.91 10.71
N ARG A 261 43.84 27.96 11.54
CA ARG A 261 42.84 26.95 11.21
C ARG A 261 41.64 27.03 12.15
N LYS A 262 40.46 26.76 11.62
CA LYS A 262 39.25 26.46 12.38
C LYS A 262 39.17 24.95 12.62
N ILE A 263 39.01 24.57 13.87
CA ILE A 263 38.88 23.17 14.29
C ILE A 263 37.49 22.98 14.91
N ILE A 264 36.77 21.97 14.43
CA ILE A 264 35.45 21.57 14.94
C ILE A 264 35.58 20.14 15.45
N THR A 265 35.31 19.92 16.73
CA THR A 265 35.34 18.60 17.35
C THR A 265 33.95 18.25 17.85
N LEU A 266 33.41 17.14 17.35
CA LEU A 266 32.19 16.51 17.86
C LEU A 266 32.59 15.25 18.62
N SER A 267 32.16 15.10 19.86
CA SER A 267 32.51 13.95 20.70
C SER A 267 31.36 13.48 21.58
N ALA A 268 31.39 12.21 21.95
CA ALA A 268 30.53 11.63 22.99
C ALA A 268 31.20 10.40 23.60
N GLU A 269 30.87 10.15 24.86
CA GLU A 269 31.17 8.92 25.58
C GLU A 269 29.91 8.04 25.63
N GLN A 270 30.07 6.73 25.62
CA GLN A 270 29.01 5.73 25.76
C GLN A 270 27.85 5.93 24.77
N VAL A 271 28.18 6.06 23.48
CA VAL A 271 27.17 6.12 22.41
C VAL A 271 26.49 4.76 22.31
N LYS A 272 25.18 4.74 22.59
CA LYS A 272 24.38 3.52 22.59
C LYS A 272 24.24 2.94 21.18
N ALA A 273 24.21 1.62 21.10
CA ALA A 273 23.79 0.92 19.90
C ALA A 273 22.37 1.35 19.49
N ILE A 274 22.14 1.43 18.18
CA ILE A 274 20.82 1.65 17.60
C ILE A 274 20.23 0.35 17.06
N GLU A 275 18.92 0.19 17.21
CA GLU A 275 18.15 -0.88 16.61
C GLU A 275 17.37 -0.31 15.43
N PHE A 276 17.53 -0.94 14.25
CA PHE A 276 16.84 -0.52 13.04
C PHE A 276 15.46 -1.18 12.96
N GLU A 277 14.44 -0.35 12.81
CA GLU A 277 13.10 -0.81 12.48
C GLU A 277 12.97 -1.01 10.97
N PRO A 278 12.34 -2.11 10.51
CA PRO A 278 12.07 -2.30 9.10
C PRO A 278 10.99 -1.34 8.61
N TYR A 279 10.92 -1.17 7.28
CA TYR A 279 9.86 -0.44 6.59
C TYR A 279 9.69 1.01 7.06
N VAL A 280 10.77 1.71 7.38
CA VAL A 280 10.75 3.15 7.69
C VAL A 280 10.71 3.97 6.40
N PRO A 281 9.92 5.06 6.31
CA PRO A 281 9.96 5.97 5.17
C PRO A 281 11.38 6.44 4.88
N ARG A 282 11.77 6.43 3.61
CA ARG A 282 13.15 6.69 3.15
C ARG A 282 13.71 8.06 3.57
N ASP A 283 12.84 9.03 3.85
CA ASP A 283 13.24 10.36 4.32
C ASP A 283 13.41 10.47 5.86
N ILE A 284 13.40 9.35 6.59
CA ILE A 284 13.64 9.26 8.03
C ILE A 284 14.89 8.41 8.29
N PHE A 285 15.92 9.02 8.88
CA PHE A 285 17.16 8.35 9.28
C PHE A 285 17.07 7.93 10.74
N GLN A 286 17.16 6.63 10.98
CA GLN A 286 17.13 6.01 12.32
C GLN A 286 18.47 6.13 13.07
N PHE A 287 19.44 6.78 12.44
CA PHE A 287 20.78 6.99 12.93
C PHE A 287 21.21 8.42 12.64
N ARG A 288 22.05 8.98 13.50
CA ARG A 288 22.65 10.28 13.26
C ARG A 288 23.84 10.17 12.33
N PHE A 289 24.03 11.21 11.52
CA PHE A 289 25.23 11.44 10.74
C PHE A 289 25.55 12.93 10.68
N ILE A 290 26.82 13.24 10.42
CA ILE A 290 27.33 14.60 10.34
C ILE A 290 27.69 14.91 8.90
N GLN A 291 27.11 15.96 8.34
CA GLN A 291 27.50 16.50 7.05
C GLN A 291 28.47 17.65 7.23
N PHE A 292 29.40 17.77 6.29
CA PHE A 292 30.29 18.89 6.09
C PHE A 292 30.19 19.33 4.64
N SER A 293 30.13 20.65 4.37
CA SER A 293 30.14 21.16 3.00
C SER A 293 30.69 22.59 2.92
N GLU A 294 31.53 22.85 1.91
CA GLU A 294 31.90 24.20 1.46
C GLU A 294 30.82 24.85 0.62
N PHE A 295 29.91 24.07 0.02
CA PHE A 295 28.75 24.62 -0.66
C PHE A 295 27.75 25.15 0.38
N THR A 296 27.52 26.46 0.37
CA THR A 296 26.63 27.15 1.29
C THR A 296 25.21 27.31 0.74
N GLN A 297 25.04 27.20 -0.58
CA GLN A 297 23.78 27.39 -1.28
C GLN A 297 23.64 26.44 -2.49
N TRP A 298 22.40 26.05 -2.80
CA TRP A 298 22.10 25.19 -3.96
C TRP A 298 22.51 25.82 -5.29
N GLN A 299 22.52 27.15 -5.38
CA GLN A 299 23.04 27.87 -6.54
C GLN A 299 24.50 27.50 -6.87
N GLN A 300 25.36 27.29 -5.87
CA GLN A 300 26.76 26.90 -6.11
C GLN A 300 26.86 25.48 -6.67
N VAL A 301 26.02 24.56 -6.18
CA VAL A 301 25.93 23.21 -6.73
C VAL A 301 25.41 23.25 -8.17
N ASN A 302 24.43 24.12 -8.45
CA ASN A 302 23.93 24.35 -9.80
C ASN A 302 25.01 24.92 -10.73
N GLN A 303 25.80 25.92 -10.29
CA GLN A 303 26.91 26.48 -11.08
C GLN A 303 27.98 25.44 -11.39
N TRP A 304 28.38 24.65 -10.38
CA TRP A 304 29.30 23.52 -10.56
C TRP A 304 28.75 22.52 -11.59
N ALA A 305 27.49 22.09 -11.45
CA ALA A 305 26.88 21.16 -12.38
C ALA A 305 26.72 21.74 -13.79
N GLN A 306 26.40 23.04 -13.93
CA GLN A 306 26.34 23.71 -15.23
C GLN A 306 27.67 23.58 -15.97
N ALA A 307 28.80 23.79 -15.30
CA ALA A 307 30.12 23.64 -15.91
C ALA A 307 30.39 22.20 -16.40
N LEU A 308 29.82 21.19 -15.74
CA LEU A 308 29.92 19.78 -16.17
C LEU A 308 29.02 19.45 -17.36
N PHE A 309 27.81 20.01 -17.40
CA PHE A 309 26.81 19.76 -18.45
C PHE A 309 26.95 20.70 -19.66
N ASP A 310 27.80 21.73 -19.59
CA ASP A 310 28.11 22.64 -20.70
C ASP A 310 29.04 21.96 -21.72
N VAL A 311 28.48 21.00 -22.45
CA VAL A 311 29.17 20.22 -23.47
C VAL A 311 28.56 20.52 -24.82
N ASN A 312 29.29 21.28 -25.64
CA ASN A 312 28.92 21.54 -27.01
C ASN A 312 29.19 20.31 -27.87
N ALA A 313 28.13 19.58 -28.24
CA ALA A 313 28.21 18.45 -29.15
C ALA A 313 27.56 18.77 -30.49
N SER A 314 28.33 18.54 -31.56
CA SER A 314 27.84 18.59 -32.93
C SER A 314 28.51 17.47 -33.71
N SER A 315 27.72 16.54 -34.24
CA SER A 315 28.21 15.45 -35.06
C SER A 315 27.19 15.10 -36.15
N PRO A 316 27.64 14.55 -37.30
CA PRO A 316 26.72 14.12 -38.35
C PRO A 316 25.68 13.09 -37.87
N GLU A 317 26.05 12.23 -36.92
CA GLU A 317 25.13 11.24 -36.33
C GLU A 317 24.05 11.92 -35.48
N LEU A 318 24.43 12.88 -34.62
CA LEU A 318 23.48 13.66 -33.83
C LEU A 318 22.51 14.44 -34.72
N ASP A 319 23.02 15.05 -35.79
CA ASP A 319 22.18 15.82 -36.73
C ASP A 319 21.24 14.90 -37.52
N LYS A 320 21.66 13.68 -37.88
CA LYS A 320 20.78 12.65 -38.46
C LYS A 320 19.66 12.25 -37.50
N VAL A 321 19.99 12.01 -36.23
CA VAL A 321 18.99 11.68 -35.19
C VAL A 321 17.99 12.83 -35.06
N VAL A 322 18.46 14.06 -34.89
CA VAL A 322 17.61 15.25 -34.82
C VAL A 322 16.74 15.38 -36.07
N ALA A 323 17.30 15.19 -37.27
CA ALA A 323 16.55 15.24 -38.52
C ALA A 323 15.47 14.15 -38.60
N SER A 324 15.75 12.92 -38.15
CA SER A 324 14.77 11.82 -38.12
C SER A 324 13.59 12.08 -37.17
N LEU A 325 13.80 12.93 -36.17
CA LEU A 325 12.78 13.33 -35.20
C LEU A 325 11.99 14.57 -35.66
N ARG A 326 12.43 15.27 -36.72
CA ARG A 326 11.68 16.37 -37.35
C ARG A 326 10.53 15.76 -38.18
N GLY A 327 9.31 16.27 -37.99
CA GLY A 327 8.10 15.78 -38.67
C GLY A 327 7.05 15.13 -37.76
N ALA A 328 7.21 15.23 -36.44
CA ALA A 328 6.12 14.94 -35.50
C ALA A 328 4.99 15.98 -35.65
N ALA A 329 3.75 15.58 -35.35
CA ALA A 329 2.56 16.41 -35.54
C ALA A 329 2.54 17.63 -34.61
N ASN A 330 3.16 17.54 -33.44
CA ASN A 330 3.23 18.62 -32.46
C ASN A 330 4.42 18.40 -31.48
N SER A 331 4.68 19.41 -30.63
CA SER A 331 5.77 19.37 -29.66
C SER A 331 5.66 18.24 -28.62
N ASP A 332 4.46 17.79 -28.27
CA ASP A 332 4.26 16.67 -27.34
C ASP A 332 4.80 15.38 -27.96
N GLU A 333 4.42 15.09 -29.21
CA GLU A 333 4.91 13.93 -29.94
C GLU A 333 6.42 14.00 -30.22
N THR A 334 6.97 15.19 -30.52
CA THR A 334 8.42 15.39 -30.68
C THR A 334 9.18 14.94 -29.43
N VAL A 335 8.73 15.36 -28.25
CA VAL A 335 9.36 15.01 -26.97
C VAL A 335 9.24 13.52 -26.69
N GLN A 336 8.07 12.92 -26.94
CA GLN A 336 7.87 11.47 -26.76
C GLN A 336 8.83 10.67 -27.65
N ARG A 337 8.96 11.03 -28.93
CA ARG A 337 9.85 10.33 -29.88
C ARG A 337 11.31 10.48 -29.47
N ALA A 338 11.74 11.67 -29.03
CA ALA A 338 13.10 11.90 -28.54
C ALA A 338 13.40 11.08 -27.27
N LEU A 339 12.48 11.05 -26.31
CA LEU A 339 12.61 10.22 -25.10
C LEU A 339 12.70 8.74 -25.48
N ALA A 340 11.78 8.26 -26.31
CA ALA A 340 11.74 6.87 -26.76
C ALA A 340 13.04 6.46 -27.46
N TYR A 341 13.58 7.33 -28.34
CA TYR A 341 14.87 7.10 -28.99
C TYR A 341 16.00 6.91 -27.98
N VAL A 342 16.14 7.83 -27.01
CA VAL A 342 17.21 7.73 -26.00
C VAL A 342 17.02 6.50 -25.12
N GLN A 343 15.78 6.12 -24.80
CA GLN A 343 15.48 4.93 -24.00
C GLN A 343 15.76 3.62 -24.75
N SER A 344 15.48 3.54 -26.06
CA SER A 344 15.63 2.30 -26.84
C SER A 344 17.02 2.14 -27.48
N GLU A 345 17.64 3.22 -27.94
CA GLU A 345 18.87 3.16 -28.74
C GLU A 345 20.16 3.29 -27.91
N ILE A 346 20.04 3.69 -26.64
CA ILE A 346 21.18 3.89 -25.74
C ILE A 346 21.03 3.00 -24.51
N ARG A 347 21.84 1.95 -24.43
CA ARG A 347 21.85 1.02 -23.29
C ARG A 347 22.35 1.70 -22.02
N TYR A 348 21.71 1.42 -20.88
CA TYR A 348 22.23 1.89 -19.60
C TYR A 348 23.52 1.15 -19.23
N LEU A 349 24.60 1.90 -19.02
CA LEU A 349 25.89 1.41 -18.51
C LEU A 349 26.61 2.57 -17.86
N SER A 350 26.87 2.49 -16.55
CA SER A 350 27.60 3.52 -15.81
C SER A 350 29.06 3.16 -15.66
N ILE A 351 29.92 4.04 -16.17
CA ILE A 351 31.37 3.99 -15.98
C ILE A 351 31.75 5.23 -15.18
N SER A 352 31.61 5.13 -13.87
CA SER A 352 31.72 6.22 -12.90
C SER A 352 33.12 6.31 -12.27
N ILE A 353 34.16 6.20 -13.11
CA ILE A 353 35.57 6.22 -12.68
C ILE A 353 36.14 7.64 -12.83
N GLY A 354 36.79 8.14 -11.78
CA GLY A 354 37.42 9.47 -11.80
C GLY A 354 36.40 10.58 -12.02
N GLU A 355 36.70 11.52 -12.93
CA GLU A 355 35.79 12.64 -13.23
C GLU A 355 34.44 12.19 -13.80
N ASN A 356 34.42 11.05 -14.51
CA ASN A 356 33.20 10.49 -15.10
C ASN A 356 32.21 9.96 -14.05
N SER A 357 32.54 10.03 -12.75
CA SER A 357 31.54 9.86 -11.69
C SER A 357 30.40 10.88 -11.80
N HIS A 358 30.70 12.13 -12.14
CA HIS A 358 29.71 13.22 -12.20
C HIS A 358 29.70 13.97 -13.53
N LYS A 359 30.83 14.01 -14.25
CA LYS A 359 30.93 14.64 -15.57
C LYS A 359 30.34 13.70 -16.63
N PRO A 360 29.34 14.15 -17.41
CA PRO A 360 28.76 13.34 -18.48
C PRO A 360 29.73 13.20 -19.66
N PHE A 361 29.65 12.08 -20.37
CA PHE A 361 30.29 11.93 -21.67
C PHE A 361 29.57 12.79 -22.72
N PRO A 362 30.30 13.33 -23.71
CA PRO A 362 29.70 14.08 -24.81
C PRO A 362 28.63 13.28 -25.58
N PRO A 363 27.50 13.89 -25.99
CA PRO A 363 26.42 13.24 -26.74
C PRO A 363 26.87 12.47 -27.99
N ASP A 364 27.86 12.96 -28.72
CA ASP A 364 28.44 12.29 -29.89
C ASP A 364 29.15 10.98 -29.50
N VAL A 365 29.91 10.97 -28.41
CA VAL A 365 30.54 9.76 -27.85
C VAL A 365 29.47 8.76 -27.41
N VAL A 366 28.41 9.22 -26.74
CA VAL A 366 27.29 8.38 -26.29
C VAL A 366 26.57 7.73 -27.49
N LEU A 367 26.33 8.49 -28.56
CA LEU A 367 25.73 7.98 -29.80
C LEU A 367 26.64 6.97 -30.51
N THR A 368 27.94 7.23 -30.59
CA THR A 368 28.90 6.31 -31.20
C THR A 368 28.97 4.98 -30.45
N ARG A 369 29.02 5.00 -29.12
CA ARG A 369 29.17 3.77 -28.30
C ARG A 369 27.86 3.07 -27.98
N ARG A 370 26.71 3.72 -28.19
CA ARG A 370 25.34 3.21 -27.93
C ARG A 370 25.07 2.81 -26.46
N TYR A 371 25.78 3.42 -25.52
CA TYR A 371 25.52 3.25 -24.09
C TYR A 371 25.88 4.51 -23.28
N GLY A 372 25.33 4.63 -22.09
CA GLY A 372 25.65 5.68 -21.11
C GLY A 372 24.78 5.57 -19.87
N ASP A 373 25.11 6.30 -18.82
CA ASP A 373 24.32 6.32 -17.58
C ASP A 373 23.34 7.49 -17.51
N CYS A 374 22.86 7.81 -16.30
CA CYS A 374 21.82 8.79 -16.09
C CYS A 374 22.20 10.20 -16.54
N LYS A 375 23.43 10.65 -16.28
CA LYS A 375 23.93 11.96 -16.70
C LYS A 375 24.17 12.00 -18.21
N ASP A 376 24.72 10.93 -18.79
CA ASP A 376 25.00 10.82 -20.22
C ASP A 376 23.71 10.86 -21.04
N LYS A 377 22.72 10.03 -20.67
CA LYS A 377 21.44 9.93 -21.36
C LYS A 377 20.60 11.20 -21.16
N SER A 378 20.68 11.84 -20.01
CA SER A 378 20.02 13.12 -19.76
C SER A 378 20.62 14.25 -20.60
N LEU A 379 21.95 14.34 -20.69
CA LEU A 379 22.61 15.31 -21.54
C LEU A 379 22.27 15.07 -23.02
N LEU A 380 22.30 13.83 -23.50
CA LEU A 380 21.91 13.49 -24.88
C LEU A 380 20.47 13.92 -25.19
N LEU A 381 19.52 13.59 -24.31
CA LEU A 381 18.11 13.97 -24.49
C LEU A 381 17.94 15.50 -24.50
N VAL A 382 18.58 16.22 -23.57
CA VAL A 382 18.56 17.69 -23.53
C VAL A 382 19.11 18.29 -24.83
N THR A 383 20.23 17.77 -25.33
CA THR A 383 20.85 18.26 -26.58
C THR A 383 19.95 18.03 -27.79
N ILE A 384 19.33 16.86 -27.90
CA ILE A 384 18.36 16.56 -28.97
C ILE A 384 17.17 17.52 -28.90
N LEU A 385 16.55 17.68 -27.72
CA LEU A 385 15.39 18.53 -27.51
C LEU A 385 15.69 20.01 -27.82
N ARG A 386 16.83 20.53 -27.37
CA ARG A 386 17.26 21.91 -27.66
C ARG A 386 17.47 22.13 -29.16
N LYS A 387 18.09 21.19 -29.88
CA LYS A 387 18.24 21.24 -31.35
C LYS A 387 16.89 21.15 -32.11
N LEU A 388 15.84 20.66 -31.46
CA LEU A 388 14.46 20.62 -31.96
C LEU A 388 13.63 21.85 -31.53
N GLY A 389 14.24 22.84 -30.87
CA GLY A 389 13.58 24.07 -30.42
C GLY A 389 12.72 23.89 -29.16
N ILE A 390 12.91 22.80 -28.41
CA ILE A 390 12.20 22.54 -27.15
C ILE A 390 13.08 22.97 -25.97
N GLU A 391 12.53 23.78 -25.06
CA GLU A 391 13.19 24.18 -23.82
C GLU A 391 13.35 22.95 -22.91
N ALA A 392 14.61 22.57 -22.65
CA ALA A 392 14.97 21.43 -21.80
C ALA A 392 16.21 21.73 -20.95
N ALA A 393 16.27 21.12 -19.75
CA ALA A 393 17.38 21.25 -18.82
C ALA A 393 17.64 19.92 -18.08
N PRO A 394 18.91 19.58 -17.76
CA PRO A 394 19.22 18.49 -16.84
C PRO A 394 18.65 18.78 -15.45
N VAL A 395 18.33 17.71 -14.72
CA VAL A 395 17.81 17.79 -13.35
C VAL A 395 18.53 16.76 -12.51
N LEU A 396 19.06 17.18 -11.36
CA LEU A 396 19.63 16.28 -10.36
C LEU A 396 18.57 15.92 -9.32
N ILE A 397 18.50 14.63 -8.96
CA ILE A 397 17.52 14.06 -8.04
C ILE A 397 18.18 12.99 -7.18
N SER A 398 17.68 12.77 -5.96
CA SER A 398 17.92 11.52 -5.23
C SER A 398 16.76 10.56 -5.46
N ALA A 399 16.91 9.62 -6.38
CA ALA A 399 15.94 8.56 -6.63
C ALA A 399 15.84 7.60 -5.44
N SER A 400 16.92 7.41 -4.70
CA SER A 400 16.91 6.59 -3.48
C SER A 400 16.15 7.29 -2.34
N ASN A 401 16.30 8.61 -2.18
CA ASN A 401 15.72 9.40 -1.09
C ASN A 401 15.10 10.72 -1.60
N PRO A 402 13.91 10.69 -2.24
CA PRO A 402 13.37 11.82 -3.01
C PRO A 402 13.18 13.15 -2.28
N LYS A 403 12.99 13.13 -0.95
CA LYS A 403 12.78 14.34 -0.12
C LYS A 403 13.98 14.69 0.75
N MET A 404 15.11 14.05 0.50
CA MET A 404 16.31 14.26 1.30
C MET A 404 17.07 15.52 0.92
N PRO A 405 17.13 15.93 -0.36
CA PRO A 405 17.83 17.15 -0.72
C PRO A 405 17.44 18.38 0.10
N GLY A 406 16.16 18.62 0.38
CA GLY A 406 15.71 19.76 1.17
C GLY A 406 16.09 19.72 2.65
N LYS A 407 16.51 18.57 3.18
CA LYS A 407 16.96 18.41 4.57
C LYS A 407 18.48 18.51 4.71
N MET A 408 19.24 18.28 3.64
CA MET A 408 20.70 18.24 3.64
C MET A 408 21.33 19.63 3.46
N LEU A 409 22.63 19.71 3.77
CA LEU A 409 23.45 20.81 3.25
C LEU A 409 23.57 20.70 1.73
N PRO A 410 23.70 21.83 1.01
CA PRO A 410 24.07 21.82 -0.40
C PRO A 410 25.33 20.98 -0.60
N SER A 411 25.27 19.98 -1.46
CA SER A 411 26.42 19.19 -1.88
C SER A 411 26.10 18.44 -3.18
N PRO A 412 27.09 18.19 -4.05
CA PRO A 412 26.92 17.34 -5.22
C PRO A 412 26.40 15.93 -4.90
N THR A 413 26.91 15.31 -3.83
CA THR A 413 26.57 13.92 -3.43
C THR A 413 25.21 13.79 -2.74
N THR A 414 24.47 14.87 -2.61
CA THR A 414 23.07 14.82 -2.16
C THR A 414 22.17 14.18 -3.23
N PHE A 415 22.61 14.14 -4.49
CA PHE A 415 21.91 13.54 -5.61
C PHE A 415 22.59 12.22 -6.02
N ASP A 416 21.79 11.25 -6.45
CA ASP A 416 22.26 9.92 -6.90
C ASP A 416 21.83 9.61 -8.33
N HIS A 417 21.06 10.50 -8.98
CA HIS A 417 20.49 10.28 -10.30
C HIS A 417 20.28 11.60 -11.06
N ALA A 418 20.20 11.49 -12.39
CA ALA A 418 19.96 12.61 -13.30
C ALA A 418 18.82 12.31 -14.28
N ILE A 419 17.93 13.27 -14.47
CA ILE A 419 16.76 13.23 -15.36
C ILE A 419 16.65 14.53 -16.17
N VAL A 420 15.56 14.73 -16.91
CA VAL A 420 15.35 15.91 -17.77
C VAL A 420 14.06 16.64 -17.42
N ARG A 421 14.14 17.96 -17.26
CA ARG A 421 12.99 18.88 -17.27
C ARG A 421 12.76 19.33 -18.71
N VAL A 422 11.51 19.32 -19.15
CA VAL A 422 11.09 19.84 -20.46
C VAL A 422 9.87 20.75 -20.30
N LYS A 423 9.80 21.82 -21.10
CA LYS A 423 8.63 22.71 -21.17
C LYS A 423 7.95 22.56 -22.54
N VAL A 424 6.69 22.14 -22.52
CA VAL A 424 5.86 21.93 -23.73
C VAL A 424 4.54 22.66 -23.54
N ASN A 425 4.19 23.56 -24.47
CA ASN A 425 2.95 24.34 -24.43
C ASN A 425 2.71 25.05 -23.09
N GLY A 426 3.78 25.59 -22.49
CA GLY A 426 3.72 26.26 -21.17
C GLY A 426 3.71 25.34 -19.96
N LYS A 427 3.52 24.02 -20.13
CA LYS A 427 3.53 23.01 -19.05
C LYS A 427 4.90 22.36 -18.89
N ILE A 428 5.30 22.11 -17.64
CA ILE A 428 6.57 21.47 -17.29
C ILE A 428 6.35 19.98 -17.08
N TYR A 429 7.24 19.17 -17.65
CA TYR A 429 7.29 17.71 -17.44
C TYR A 429 8.69 17.29 -17.01
N TYR A 430 8.76 16.20 -16.24
CA TYR A 430 10.01 15.57 -15.84
C TYR A 430 10.08 14.18 -16.48
N LEU A 431 11.14 13.94 -17.25
CA LEU A 431 11.33 12.74 -18.06
C LEU A 431 12.60 12.04 -17.62
N ASP A 432 12.52 10.73 -17.44
CA ASP A 432 13.66 9.93 -17.03
C ASP A 432 14.13 9.06 -18.21
N PRO A 433 15.21 9.46 -18.91
CA PRO A 433 15.70 8.74 -20.10
C PRO A 433 16.32 7.37 -19.76
N THR A 434 16.47 7.04 -18.48
CA THR A 434 17.05 5.76 -18.02
C THR A 434 16.02 4.67 -17.82
N ARG A 435 14.74 5.03 -17.78
CA ARG A 435 13.63 4.09 -17.70
C ARG A 435 13.38 3.43 -19.05
N ALA A 436 12.76 2.26 -19.02
CA ALA A 436 12.33 1.57 -20.23
C ALA A 436 10.84 1.85 -20.53
N ALA A 437 10.48 1.81 -21.81
CA ALA A 437 9.11 1.64 -22.29
C ALA A 437 8.08 2.69 -21.81
N GLN A 438 8.48 3.96 -21.67
CA GLN A 438 7.54 5.06 -21.45
C GLN A 438 6.91 5.47 -22.79
N TYR A 439 5.58 5.37 -22.89
CA TYR A 439 4.85 5.63 -24.12
C TYR A 439 3.55 6.42 -23.86
N GLY A 440 3.04 7.04 -24.93
CA GLY A 440 1.79 7.80 -24.91
C GLY A 440 1.99 9.29 -24.62
N PRO A 441 0.91 10.09 -24.62
CA PRO A 441 0.94 11.52 -24.30
C PRO A 441 1.72 11.82 -23.03
N LEU A 442 2.43 12.95 -22.97
CA LEU A 442 3.23 13.31 -21.78
C LEU A 442 2.40 13.35 -20.50
N VAL A 443 1.12 13.70 -20.61
CA VAL A 443 0.13 13.68 -19.50
C VAL A 443 -0.20 12.28 -18.98
N ASN A 444 -0.03 11.25 -19.81
CA ASN A 444 -0.31 9.86 -19.51
C ASN A 444 0.96 9.05 -19.19
N MET A 445 2.15 9.61 -19.37
CA MET A 445 3.41 8.98 -18.98
C MET A 445 3.55 8.94 -17.45
N GLY A 446 4.03 7.82 -16.92
CA GLY A 446 4.17 7.60 -15.50
C GLY A 446 5.17 8.55 -14.84
N GLN A 447 4.71 9.37 -13.88
CA GLN A 447 5.52 10.31 -13.10
C GLN A 447 6.04 9.67 -11.80
N VAL A 448 6.97 8.71 -11.90
CA VAL A 448 7.47 7.94 -10.73
C VAL A 448 8.22 8.78 -9.69
N HIS A 449 8.71 9.95 -10.08
CA HIS A 449 9.48 10.86 -9.23
C HIS A 449 8.60 12.00 -8.64
N ALA A 450 7.27 11.90 -8.75
CA ALA A 450 6.36 12.92 -8.24
C ALA A 450 6.53 13.15 -6.72
N GLY A 451 6.64 14.41 -6.31
CA GLY A 451 6.90 14.83 -4.94
C GLY A 451 8.36 14.76 -4.51
N ALA A 452 9.30 14.48 -5.41
CA ALA A 452 10.74 14.58 -5.17
C ALA A 452 11.21 16.03 -5.17
N GLU A 453 12.20 16.34 -4.35
CA GLU A 453 12.98 17.58 -4.38
C GLU A 453 14.15 17.42 -5.34
N VAL A 454 14.32 18.38 -6.24
CA VAL A 454 15.25 18.30 -7.36
C VAL A 454 15.97 19.62 -7.58
N LEU A 455 17.15 19.56 -8.18
CA LEU A 455 17.89 20.75 -8.62
C LEU A 455 17.89 20.81 -10.16
N VAL A 456 17.27 21.86 -10.71
CA VAL A 456 17.25 22.10 -12.16
C VAL A 456 18.54 22.81 -12.57
N ILE A 457 19.25 22.27 -13.55
CA ILE A 457 20.57 22.78 -13.96
C ILE A 457 20.40 23.82 -15.07
N GLN A 458 20.38 25.10 -14.67
CA GLN A 458 20.17 26.26 -15.55
C GLN A 458 20.65 27.56 -14.87
N LYS A 459 20.99 28.58 -15.67
CA LYS A 459 21.64 29.84 -15.23
C LYS A 459 21.04 30.47 -13.97
N ASP A 460 19.71 30.55 -13.90
CA ASP A 460 18.98 31.30 -12.87
C ASP A 460 18.29 30.39 -11.84
N THR A 461 18.88 29.25 -11.50
CA THR A 461 18.39 28.38 -10.40
C THR A 461 19.17 28.59 -9.11
N TYR A 462 18.43 28.97 -8.07
CA TYR A 462 18.98 29.32 -6.75
C TYR A 462 18.60 28.29 -5.66
N GLU A 463 17.47 27.61 -5.82
CA GLU A 463 16.86 26.73 -4.82
C GLU A 463 16.42 25.39 -5.44
N LEU A 464 16.07 24.44 -4.58
CA LEU A 464 15.46 23.18 -5.00
C LEU A 464 14.01 23.42 -5.47
N ALA A 465 13.59 22.65 -6.48
CA ALA A 465 12.20 22.57 -6.91
C ALA A 465 11.57 21.26 -6.43
N THR A 466 10.24 21.21 -6.34
CA THR A 466 9.50 19.95 -6.11
C THR A 466 8.82 19.51 -7.40
N ILE A 467 8.96 18.23 -7.77
CA ILE A 467 8.20 17.65 -8.89
C ILE A 467 6.72 17.60 -8.47
N PRO A 468 5.80 18.24 -9.20
CA PRO A 468 4.39 18.24 -8.84
C PRO A 468 3.79 16.82 -8.88
N ARG A 469 2.81 16.56 -8.00
CA ARG A 469 1.96 15.37 -8.13
C ARG A 469 0.86 15.68 -9.14
N ASN A 470 0.70 14.83 -10.15
CA ASN A 470 -0.41 14.99 -11.09
C ASN A 470 -1.72 14.65 -10.36
N GLU A 471 -2.55 15.66 -10.09
CA GLU A 471 -3.92 15.48 -9.56
C GLU A 471 -4.91 15.12 -10.69
N GLU A 472 -4.60 15.53 -11.91
CA GLU A 472 -5.43 15.33 -13.11
C GLU A 472 -4.65 14.48 -14.13
N GLY A 473 -5.11 13.24 -14.41
CA GLY A 473 -4.83 12.64 -15.72
C GLY A 473 -4.16 11.27 -15.81
N THR A 474 -3.92 10.54 -14.73
CA THR A 474 -3.50 9.11 -14.87
C THR A 474 -3.94 8.27 -13.69
N THR A 475 -5.13 7.66 -13.78
CA THR A 475 -5.43 6.51 -12.92
C THR A 475 -4.50 5.39 -13.37
N THR A 476 -3.37 5.23 -12.68
CA THR A 476 -2.57 4.01 -12.80
C THR A 476 -3.41 2.87 -12.22
N ILE A 477 -3.73 1.89 -13.05
CA ILE A 477 -4.64 0.79 -12.71
C ILE A 477 -3.85 -0.50 -12.75
N ASN A 478 -4.07 -1.33 -11.75
CA ASN A 478 -3.75 -2.76 -11.76
C ASN A 478 -5.08 -3.54 -11.63
N GLY A 479 -5.66 -3.88 -12.76
CA GLY A 479 -6.95 -4.54 -12.88
C GLY A 479 -6.80 -6.04 -13.10
N ARG A 480 -7.66 -6.82 -12.46
CA ARG A 480 -7.84 -8.25 -12.72
C ARG A 480 -9.32 -8.56 -12.85
N LEU A 481 -9.72 -9.02 -14.03
CA LEU A 481 -11.09 -9.39 -14.37
C LEU A 481 -11.15 -10.89 -14.63
N GLU A 482 -12.05 -11.56 -13.92
CA GLU A 482 -12.31 -12.99 -13.98
C GLU A 482 -13.77 -13.21 -14.41
N LYS A 483 -13.98 -13.85 -15.56
CA LYS A 483 -15.31 -14.24 -16.04
C LYS A 483 -15.41 -15.75 -16.10
N ILE A 484 -16.42 -16.31 -15.45
CA ILE A 484 -16.67 -17.74 -15.38
C ILE A 484 -18.06 -18.01 -15.94
N GLN A 485 -18.17 -18.94 -16.88
CA GLN A 485 -19.44 -19.46 -17.38
C GLN A 485 -19.53 -20.95 -17.05
N LEU A 486 -20.60 -21.35 -16.37
CA LEU A 486 -20.88 -22.74 -16.03
C LEU A 486 -22.29 -23.10 -16.47
N ASN A 487 -22.41 -24.09 -17.34
CA ASN A 487 -23.72 -24.53 -17.86
C ASN A 487 -24.33 -25.66 -17.03
N LYS A 488 -23.50 -26.45 -16.33
CA LYS A 488 -23.94 -27.54 -15.44
C LYS A 488 -22.94 -27.72 -14.28
N PHE A 489 -23.41 -27.98 -13.07
CA PHE A 489 -22.55 -28.02 -11.86
C PHE A 489 -21.44 -29.07 -11.88
N ASP A 490 -21.67 -30.24 -12.49
CA ASP A 490 -20.70 -31.31 -12.66
C ASP A 490 -19.94 -31.20 -14.01
N GLY A 491 -20.17 -30.11 -14.75
CA GLY A 491 -19.57 -29.87 -16.05
C GLY A 491 -18.20 -29.19 -15.99
N VAL A 492 -17.78 -28.72 -17.16
CA VAL A 492 -16.54 -27.96 -17.35
C VAL A 492 -16.91 -26.47 -17.40
N ALA A 493 -16.29 -25.67 -16.53
CA ALA A 493 -16.45 -24.22 -16.54
C ALA A 493 -15.54 -23.58 -17.60
N GLU A 494 -16.03 -22.57 -18.31
CA GLU A 494 -15.19 -21.69 -19.12
C GLU A 494 -14.72 -20.52 -18.25
N PHE A 495 -13.40 -20.29 -18.20
CA PHE A 495 -12.79 -19.25 -17.38
C PHE A 495 -11.96 -18.30 -18.25
N GLN A 496 -12.35 -17.04 -18.32
CA GLN A 496 -11.58 -15.96 -18.96
C GLN A 496 -10.94 -15.09 -17.88
N LEU A 497 -9.63 -14.91 -17.97
CA LEU A 497 -8.84 -14.04 -17.11
C LEU A 497 -8.26 -12.91 -17.93
N THR A 498 -8.52 -11.67 -17.53
CA THR A 498 -7.92 -10.46 -18.12
C THR A 498 -7.19 -9.67 -17.05
N HIS A 499 -5.89 -9.43 -17.27
CA HIS A 499 -5.13 -8.43 -16.53
C HIS A 499 -5.12 -7.12 -17.31
N GLN A 500 -5.31 -5.99 -16.62
CA GLN A 500 -5.33 -4.65 -17.20
C GLN A 500 -4.35 -3.74 -16.46
N TYR A 501 -3.43 -3.14 -17.18
CA TYR A 501 -2.42 -2.23 -16.63
C TYR A 501 -2.46 -0.88 -17.35
N SER A 502 -2.37 0.22 -16.61
CA SER A 502 -2.24 1.58 -17.16
C SER A 502 -1.18 2.40 -16.43
N GLY A 503 -0.65 3.44 -17.08
CA GLY A 503 0.32 4.34 -16.46
C GLY A 503 1.61 3.63 -16.05
N VAL A 504 2.08 3.86 -14.82
CA VAL A 504 3.33 3.26 -14.32
C VAL A 504 3.28 1.73 -14.32
N GLU A 505 2.12 1.13 -14.01
CA GLU A 505 1.92 -0.32 -14.01
C GLU A 505 2.06 -0.90 -15.44
N ALA A 506 1.60 -0.17 -16.46
CA ALA A 506 1.78 -0.56 -17.86
C ALA A 506 3.27 -0.52 -18.28
N GLU A 507 4.01 0.50 -17.84
CA GLU A 507 5.44 0.64 -18.11
C GLU A 507 6.27 -0.48 -17.42
N GLN A 508 5.92 -0.80 -16.18
CA GLN A 508 6.54 -1.89 -15.41
C GLN A 508 6.26 -3.25 -16.05
N ILE A 509 5.00 -3.54 -16.41
CA ILE A 509 4.67 -4.83 -17.02
C ILE A 509 5.31 -4.96 -18.41
N ARG A 510 5.38 -3.91 -19.24
CA ARG A 510 6.14 -3.96 -20.52
C ARG A 510 7.58 -4.38 -20.31
N SER A 511 8.24 -3.80 -19.31
CA SER A 511 9.64 -4.10 -18.98
C SER A 511 9.83 -5.51 -18.44
N TYR A 512 8.83 -6.07 -17.74
CA TYR A 512 8.81 -7.47 -17.35
C TYR A 512 8.62 -8.39 -18.56
N LEU A 513 7.61 -8.14 -19.39
CA LEU A 513 7.27 -8.95 -20.56
C LEU A 513 8.42 -9.02 -21.57
N ALA A 514 9.14 -7.92 -21.79
CA ALA A 514 10.27 -7.86 -22.72
C ALA A 514 11.44 -8.79 -22.33
N ARG A 515 11.51 -9.23 -21.06
CA ARG A 515 12.56 -10.12 -20.54
C ARG A 515 12.15 -11.59 -20.47
N GLN A 516 10.92 -11.92 -20.87
CA GLN A 516 10.39 -13.28 -20.80
C GLN A 516 10.27 -13.88 -22.20
N THR A 517 10.59 -15.17 -22.33
CA THR A 517 10.15 -15.93 -23.50
C THR A 517 8.64 -16.17 -23.45
N ARG A 518 8.04 -16.45 -24.61
CA ARG A 518 6.61 -16.79 -24.68
C ARG A 518 6.25 -17.97 -23.77
N GLU A 519 7.12 -18.98 -23.69
CA GLU A 519 6.93 -20.16 -22.84
C GLU A 519 7.04 -19.83 -21.35
N GLN A 520 8.04 -19.04 -20.94
CA GLN A 520 8.16 -18.60 -19.54
C GLN A 520 6.92 -17.82 -19.10
N LEU A 521 6.46 -16.90 -19.94
CA LEU A 521 5.26 -16.10 -19.68
C LEU A 521 4.01 -16.98 -19.54
N LYS A 522 3.81 -17.89 -20.50
CA LYS A 522 2.71 -18.85 -20.50
C LYS A 522 2.71 -19.69 -19.22
N ASN A 523 3.86 -20.27 -18.86
CA ASN A 523 4.00 -21.10 -17.66
C ASN A 523 3.75 -20.31 -16.37
N ALA A 524 4.22 -19.06 -16.28
CA ALA A 524 3.98 -18.20 -15.12
C ALA A 524 2.49 -17.92 -14.92
N TYR A 525 1.75 -17.59 -15.98
CA TYR A 525 0.31 -17.36 -15.88
C TYR A 525 -0.48 -18.65 -15.63
N ILE A 526 -0.13 -19.77 -16.27
CA ILE A 526 -0.73 -21.08 -15.98
C ILE A 526 -0.54 -21.42 -14.50
N ALA A 527 0.69 -21.32 -13.98
CA ALA A 527 0.99 -21.61 -12.58
C ALA A 527 0.17 -20.72 -11.61
N SER A 528 -0.09 -19.46 -11.98
CA SER A 528 -0.92 -18.55 -11.19
C SER A 528 -2.37 -19.03 -11.07
N VAL A 529 -2.93 -19.64 -12.13
CA VAL A 529 -4.29 -20.19 -12.14
C VAL A 529 -4.34 -21.56 -11.47
N LEU A 530 -3.37 -22.45 -11.78
CA LEU A 530 -3.29 -23.80 -11.21
C LEU A 530 -3.15 -23.80 -9.68
N ARG A 531 -2.49 -22.79 -9.10
CA ARG A 531 -2.40 -22.63 -7.64
C ARG A 531 -3.79 -22.54 -6.97
N ARG A 532 -4.78 -22.00 -7.68
CA ARG A 532 -6.17 -21.89 -7.19
C ARG A 532 -7.05 -23.02 -7.72
N TYR A 533 -6.89 -23.36 -8.98
CA TYR A 533 -7.70 -24.35 -9.69
C TYR A 533 -6.78 -25.41 -10.32
N PRO A 534 -6.37 -26.44 -9.56
CA PRO A 534 -5.40 -27.44 -10.03
C PRO A 534 -5.83 -28.23 -11.27
N GLN A 535 -7.13 -28.29 -11.54
CA GLN A 535 -7.72 -28.98 -12.70
C GLN A 535 -7.85 -28.06 -13.94
N ALA A 536 -7.42 -26.80 -13.85
CA ALA A 536 -7.58 -25.86 -14.96
C ALA A 536 -6.67 -26.23 -16.14
N GLU A 537 -7.26 -26.29 -17.33
CA GLU A 537 -6.56 -26.51 -18.59
C GLU A 537 -6.57 -25.23 -19.43
N LEU A 538 -5.40 -24.77 -19.86
CA LEU A 538 -5.30 -23.61 -20.73
C LEU A 538 -5.89 -23.95 -22.12
N LYS A 539 -6.85 -23.15 -22.58
CA LYS A 539 -7.39 -23.21 -23.95
C LYS A 539 -6.72 -22.23 -24.90
N SER A 540 -6.48 -21.01 -24.45
CA SER A 540 -5.77 -20.01 -25.26
C SER A 540 -5.12 -18.92 -24.41
N GLY A 541 -4.14 -18.25 -25.00
CA GLY A 541 -3.35 -17.20 -24.37
C GLY A 541 -2.01 -17.66 -23.81
N PRO A 542 -1.24 -16.76 -23.17
CA PRO A 542 -1.57 -15.35 -22.96
C PRO A 542 -1.57 -14.55 -24.28
N VAL A 543 -2.65 -13.80 -24.53
CA VAL A 543 -2.73 -12.81 -25.60
C VAL A 543 -2.43 -11.45 -24.99
N VAL A 544 -1.33 -10.83 -25.41
CA VAL A 544 -0.89 -9.51 -24.93
C VAL A 544 -1.31 -8.44 -25.94
N THR A 545 -2.09 -7.47 -25.49
CA THR A 545 -2.48 -6.29 -26.26
C THR A 545 -1.84 -5.06 -25.63
N ASP A 546 -0.84 -4.49 -26.30
CA ASP A 546 -0.12 -3.28 -25.86
C ASP A 546 -0.60 -2.05 -26.66
N ASN A 547 -1.37 -1.17 -26.03
CA ASN A 547 -1.73 0.13 -26.60
C ASN A 547 -0.79 1.20 -26.03
N ARG A 548 0.28 1.45 -26.78
CA ARG A 548 1.32 2.43 -26.43
C ARG A 548 0.80 3.86 -26.42
N GLN A 549 -0.13 4.23 -27.30
CA GLN A 549 -0.69 5.58 -27.34
C GLN A 549 -1.54 5.88 -26.09
N ALA A 550 -2.29 4.89 -25.59
CA ALA A 550 -3.07 5.03 -24.37
C ALA A 550 -2.27 4.73 -23.09
N ASN A 551 -1.00 4.33 -23.20
CA ASN A 551 -0.20 3.80 -22.10
C ASN A 551 -0.91 2.66 -21.33
N THR A 552 -1.44 1.68 -22.05
CA THR A 552 -2.14 0.52 -21.45
C THR A 552 -1.62 -0.82 -21.99
N VAL A 553 -1.69 -1.86 -21.16
CA VAL A 553 -1.39 -3.25 -21.51
C VAL A 553 -2.48 -4.15 -20.97
N ASN A 554 -3.05 -5.00 -21.83
CA ASN A 554 -4.01 -6.04 -21.45
C ASN A 554 -3.41 -7.42 -21.73
N ILE A 555 -3.66 -8.37 -20.83
CA ILE A 555 -3.21 -9.76 -20.99
C ILE A 555 -4.41 -10.67 -20.76
N GLU A 556 -4.81 -11.41 -21.78
CA GLU A 556 -5.98 -12.31 -21.75
C GLU A 556 -5.57 -13.78 -21.82
N LEU A 557 -6.19 -14.60 -20.98
CA LEU A 557 -6.10 -16.05 -20.99
C LEU A 557 -7.49 -16.68 -20.91
N LYS A 558 -7.66 -17.85 -21.53
CA LYS A 558 -8.87 -18.66 -21.42
C LYS A 558 -8.52 -20.07 -20.97
N PHE A 559 -9.26 -20.57 -20.00
CA PHE A 559 -9.12 -21.91 -19.44
C PHE A 559 -10.46 -22.66 -19.48
N GLN A 560 -10.37 -23.98 -19.43
CA GLN A 560 -11.46 -24.85 -19.02
C GLN A 560 -11.16 -25.44 -17.65
N ILE A 561 -12.14 -25.50 -16.76
CA ILE A 561 -11.95 -25.99 -15.40
C ILE A 561 -13.03 -27.03 -15.08
N PRO A 562 -12.71 -28.34 -15.18
CA PRO A 562 -13.62 -29.41 -14.77
C PRO A 562 -13.88 -29.36 -13.26
N GLY A 563 -15.14 -29.57 -12.85
CA GLY A 563 -15.49 -29.72 -11.44
C GLY A 563 -15.16 -28.49 -10.59
N LEU A 564 -15.24 -27.28 -11.17
CA LEU A 564 -14.90 -26.03 -10.50
C LEU A 564 -15.73 -25.79 -9.22
N PHE A 565 -17.00 -26.23 -9.23
CA PHE A 565 -17.88 -26.19 -8.07
C PHE A 565 -17.86 -27.51 -7.33
N VAL A 566 -17.51 -27.46 -6.04
CA VAL A 566 -17.49 -28.63 -5.17
C VAL A 566 -18.83 -28.73 -4.43
N LYS A 567 -19.45 -29.90 -4.47
CA LYS A 567 -20.69 -30.19 -3.74
C LYS A 567 -20.39 -30.44 -2.27
N ASN A 568 -21.15 -29.79 -1.37
CA ASN A 568 -21.11 -30.00 0.07
C ASN A 568 -22.54 -30.21 0.63
N SER A 569 -22.69 -30.26 1.96
CA SER A 569 -24.00 -30.45 2.60
C SER A 569 -24.99 -29.33 2.28
N LEU A 570 -24.50 -28.10 2.10
CA LEU A 570 -25.29 -26.88 1.87
C LEU A 570 -25.65 -26.66 0.40
N GLY A 571 -24.94 -27.29 -0.54
CA GLY A 571 -25.16 -27.17 -1.99
C GLY A 571 -23.84 -27.24 -2.75
N TRP A 572 -23.50 -26.20 -3.50
CA TRP A 572 -22.27 -26.11 -4.31
C TRP A 572 -21.46 -24.88 -3.91
N GLN A 573 -20.14 -25.01 -3.95
CA GLN A 573 -19.23 -23.95 -3.55
C GLN A 573 -18.06 -23.80 -4.52
N MET A 574 -17.68 -22.56 -4.82
CA MET A 574 -16.45 -22.21 -5.54
C MET A 574 -15.70 -21.12 -4.78
N ARG A 575 -14.41 -21.31 -4.50
CA ARG A 575 -13.58 -20.29 -3.86
C ARG A 575 -12.95 -19.38 -4.91
N TYR A 576 -12.87 -18.09 -4.62
CA TYR A 576 -12.18 -17.10 -5.44
C TYR A 576 -11.24 -16.24 -4.59
N GLN A 577 -10.32 -15.53 -5.25
CA GLN A 577 -9.38 -14.66 -4.56
C GLN A 577 -8.87 -13.52 -5.44
N ALA A 578 -8.81 -12.32 -4.87
CA ALA A 578 -8.21 -11.13 -5.46
C ALA A 578 -6.67 -11.16 -5.38
N SER A 579 -6.03 -12.03 -6.16
CA SER A 579 -4.59 -12.29 -6.05
C SER A 579 -3.70 -11.10 -6.43
N ASN A 580 -4.20 -10.17 -7.25
CA ASN A 580 -3.48 -8.93 -7.59
C ASN A 580 -3.42 -7.92 -6.42
N MET A 581 -4.15 -8.16 -5.32
CA MET A 581 -4.20 -7.29 -4.14
C MET A 581 -3.44 -7.85 -2.93
N ARG A 582 -2.93 -9.09 -2.98
CA ARG A 582 -2.21 -9.68 -1.86
C ARG A 582 -0.84 -9.03 -1.68
N GLU A 583 -0.36 -9.03 -0.44
CA GLU A 583 1.01 -8.62 -0.08
C GLU A 583 1.35 -7.17 -0.51
N ARG A 584 0.34 -6.30 -0.63
CA ARG A 584 0.51 -4.89 -1.02
C ARG A 584 0.96 -3.99 0.13
N PHE A 585 0.85 -4.46 1.37
CA PHE A 585 1.21 -3.71 2.57
C PHE A 585 2.38 -4.38 3.28
N TYR A 586 3.31 -3.57 3.79
CA TYR A 586 4.32 -4.03 4.72
C TYR A 586 3.71 -4.21 6.11
N VAL A 587 3.83 -5.42 6.67
CA VAL A 587 3.36 -5.73 8.02
C VAL A 587 4.59 -5.93 8.90
N PRO A 588 4.92 -4.97 9.78
CA PRO A 588 6.07 -5.11 10.67
C PRO A 588 5.80 -6.18 11.74
N GLU A 589 6.86 -6.86 12.19
CA GLU A 589 6.77 -7.85 13.27
C GLU A 589 6.45 -7.20 14.62
N ASN A 590 7.08 -6.05 14.91
CA ASN A 590 6.80 -5.27 16.10
C ASN A 590 5.84 -4.10 15.77
N PRO A 591 4.58 -4.14 16.25
CA PRO A 591 3.64 -3.06 16.04
C PRO A 591 3.95 -1.81 16.88
N LYS A 592 4.70 -1.97 17.98
CA LYS A 592 5.12 -0.87 18.86
C LYS A 592 6.47 -0.34 18.39
N ARG A 593 6.41 0.64 17.51
CA ARG A 593 7.58 1.23 16.85
C ARG A 593 7.75 2.71 17.15
N LYS A 594 8.96 3.22 17.01
CA LYS A 594 9.35 4.61 17.22
C LYS A 594 9.11 5.45 15.98
N HIS A 595 9.39 4.90 14.80
CA HIS A 595 9.28 5.61 13.53
C HIS A 595 7.98 5.28 12.81
N ALA A 596 7.57 6.16 11.89
CA ALA A 596 6.46 5.89 10.98
C ALA A 596 6.71 4.60 10.15
N LEU A 597 5.63 3.93 9.76
CA LEU A 597 5.66 2.79 8.83
C LEU A 597 5.45 3.32 7.41
N THR A 598 6.33 2.95 6.47
CA THR A 598 6.16 3.28 5.06
C THR A 598 5.03 2.43 4.47
N VAL A 599 4.20 3.07 3.66
CA VAL A 599 3.21 2.41 2.80
C VAL A 599 3.70 2.57 1.37
N PRO A 600 3.84 1.47 0.60
CA PRO A 600 4.29 1.58 -0.78
C PRO A 600 3.35 2.50 -1.58
N ILE A 601 3.76 3.74 -1.88
CA ILE A 601 3.11 4.50 -2.95
C ILE A 601 3.46 3.79 -4.24
N GLN A 602 2.53 2.97 -4.70
CA GLN A 602 2.32 2.64 -6.11
C GLN A 602 0.90 2.13 -6.37
N VAL A 603 -0.04 2.35 -5.43
CA VAL A 603 -1.40 1.82 -5.51
C VAL A 603 -2.42 2.94 -5.72
N PRO A 604 -2.50 3.62 -6.87
CA PRO A 604 -3.57 4.61 -7.07
C PRO A 604 -4.93 3.93 -7.23
N LEU A 605 -5.00 2.77 -7.90
CA LEU A 605 -6.16 1.88 -7.88
C LEU A 605 -5.77 0.45 -8.27
N ILE A 606 -5.96 -0.51 -7.37
CA ILE A 606 -6.00 -1.94 -7.71
C ILE A 606 -7.46 -2.35 -7.73
N ARG A 607 -7.88 -3.07 -8.78
CA ARG A 607 -9.26 -3.55 -8.93
C ARG A 607 -9.27 -5.05 -9.20
N TYR A 608 -10.17 -5.76 -8.54
CA TYR A 608 -10.50 -7.16 -8.81
C TYR A 608 -11.99 -7.26 -9.10
N GLU A 609 -12.33 -7.86 -10.24
CA GLU A 609 -13.69 -8.11 -10.64
C GLU A 609 -13.85 -9.60 -10.97
N LEU A 610 -14.86 -10.22 -10.40
CA LEU A 610 -15.30 -11.57 -10.71
C LEU A 610 -16.75 -11.52 -11.18
N GLU A 611 -17.05 -12.10 -12.33
CA GLU A 611 -18.42 -12.39 -12.80
C GLU A 611 -18.54 -13.90 -13.00
N VAL A 612 -19.48 -14.53 -12.31
CA VAL A 612 -19.79 -15.96 -12.48
C VAL A 612 -21.22 -16.07 -12.98
N ARG A 613 -21.38 -16.63 -14.17
CA ARG A 613 -22.65 -17.00 -14.78
C ARG A 613 -22.87 -18.49 -14.57
N LEU A 614 -23.93 -18.80 -13.85
CA LEU A 614 -24.30 -20.14 -13.40
C LEU A 614 -25.38 -20.74 -14.31
N PRO A 615 -25.68 -22.04 -14.16
CA PRO A 615 -26.75 -22.69 -14.92
C PRO A 615 -28.09 -21.95 -14.75
N ASP A 616 -28.96 -21.99 -15.77
CA ASP A 616 -30.26 -21.30 -15.76
C ASP A 616 -31.23 -21.80 -14.68
N GLU A 617 -30.96 -22.99 -14.13
CA GLU A 617 -31.64 -23.51 -12.95
C GLU A 617 -31.33 -22.68 -11.69
N VAL A 618 -30.30 -21.85 -11.65
CA VAL A 618 -30.03 -20.98 -10.49
C VAL A 618 -30.89 -19.71 -10.55
N ASN A 619 -31.60 -19.42 -9.46
CA ASN A 619 -32.38 -18.20 -9.27
C ASN A 619 -32.19 -17.63 -7.85
N ALA A 620 -31.00 -17.11 -7.60
CA ALA A 620 -30.67 -16.42 -6.36
C ALA A 620 -31.07 -14.95 -6.42
N ASN A 621 -31.68 -14.40 -5.36
CA ASN A 621 -31.94 -12.96 -5.26
C ASN A 621 -31.52 -12.46 -3.88
N TYR A 622 -30.22 -12.26 -3.71
CA TYR A 622 -29.65 -11.75 -2.47
C TYR A 622 -29.55 -10.22 -2.50
N THR A 623 -29.76 -9.60 -1.34
CA THR A 623 -29.41 -8.18 -1.17
C THR A 623 -27.91 -8.01 -1.36
N PRO A 624 -27.45 -7.03 -2.15
CA PRO A 624 -26.03 -6.73 -2.29
C PRO A 624 -25.34 -6.55 -0.93
N SER A 625 -24.21 -7.20 -0.74
CA SER A 625 -23.33 -6.98 0.41
C SER A 625 -22.29 -5.92 0.05
N ILE A 626 -22.10 -4.93 0.91
CA ILE A 626 -21.08 -3.90 0.75
C ILE A 626 -20.27 -3.85 2.04
N ALA A 627 -18.95 -3.98 1.92
CA ALA A 627 -18.02 -3.83 3.03
C ALA A 627 -16.99 -2.75 2.67
N LYS A 628 -16.71 -1.84 3.61
CA LYS A 628 -15.77 -0.74 3.42
C LYS A 628 -14.79 -0.66 4.57
N ILE A 629 -13.55 -0.32 4.25
CA ILE A 629 -12.50 -0.02 5.21
C ILE A 629 -11.92 1.34 4.82
N GLU A 630 -12.11 2.32 5.71
CA GLU A 630 -11.54 3.65 5.59
C GLU A 630 -10.37 3.75 6.55
N ASN A 631 -9.15 3.83 6.02
CA ASN A 631 -7.93 3.98 6.80
C ASN A 631 -7.18 5.25 6.33
N PRO A 632 -6.47 5.97 7.21
CA PRO A 632 -5.71 7.16 6.81
C PRO A 632 -4.69 6.92 5.69
N ALA A 633 -4.22 5.68 5.51
CA ALA A 633 -3.27 5.31 4.46
C ALA A 633 -3.91 4.67 3.22
N PHE A 634 -5.11 4.09 3.32
CA PHE A 634 -5.78 3.42 2.19
C PHE A 634 -7.30 3.36 2.35
N PHE A 635 -7.99 3.16 1.23
CA PHE A 635 -9.41 2.85 1.18
C PHE A 635 -9.62 1.51 0.50
N ALA A 636 -10.45 0.64 1.09
CA ALA A 636 -10.86 -0.62 0.49
C ALA A 636 -12.39 -0.74 0.45
N ASN A 637 -12.92 -1.21 -0.67
CA ASN A 637 -14.35 -1.43 -0.87
C ASN A 637 -14.58 -2.80 -1.52
N GLU A 638 -15.50 -3.57 -0.95
CA GLU A 638 -16.00 -4.82 -1.52
C GLU A 638 -17.50 -4.66 -1.80
N THR A 639 -17.93 -5.07 -2.98
CA THR A 639 -19.33 -5.17 -3.36
C THR A 639 -19.61 -6.56 -3.93
N LEU A 640 -20.50 -7.30 -3.27
CA LEU A 640 -20.95 -8.62 -3.69
C LEU A 640 -22.41 -8.55 -4.11
N THR A 641 -22.72 -9.08 -5.29
CA THR A 641 -24.11 -9.16 -5.79
C THR A 641 -24.38 -10.56 -6.28
N PHE A 642 -25.58 -11.07 -6.02
CA PHE A 642 -26.01 -12.35 -6.56
C PHE A 642 -27.50 -12.27 -6.92
N LYS A 643 -27.75 -12.12 -8.23
CA LYS A 643 -29.07 -11.92 -8.81
C LYS A 643 -29.27 -12.91 -9.96
N GLN A 644 -30.40 -13.59 -9.94
CA GLN A 644 -30.73 -14.70 -10.84
C GLN A 644 -29.60 -15.74 -10.85
N ASN A 645 -28.98 -15.98 -12.00
CA ASN A 645 -27.86 -16.89 -12.18
C ASN A 645 -26.50 -16.17 -12.27
N VAL A 646 -26.40 -14.89 -11.87
CA VAL A 646 -25.16 -14.11 -11.97
C VAL A 646 -24.68 -13.67 -10.58
N TYR A 647 -23.50 -14.15 -10.21
CA TYR A 647 -22.74 -13.68 -9.05
C TYR A 647 -21.66 -12.69 -9.52
N LYS A 648 -21.52 -11.56 -8.82
CA LYS A 648 -20.42 -10.62 -9.03
C LYS A 648 -19.72 -10.27 -7.72
N ALA A 649 -18.41 -10.23 -7.74
CA ALA A 649 -17.59 -9.62 -6.69
C ALA A 649 -16.72 -8.51 -7.29
N LEU A 650 -16.80 -7.31 -6.72
CA LEU A 650 -15.94 -6.18 -7.03
C LEU A 650 -15.18 -5.81 -5.76
N VAL A 651 -13.84 -5.85 -5.83
CA VAL A 651 -12.97 -5.35 -4.77
C VAL A 651 -12.12 -4.23 -5.35
N GLU A 652 -12.01 -3.12 -4.63
CA GLU A 652 -11.21 -1.96 -4.97
C GLU A 652 -10.31 -1.58 -3.80
N LEU A 653 -9.04 -1.31 -4.08
CA LEU A 653 -8.05 -0.88 -3.10
C LEU A 653 -7.31 0.36 -3.62
N HIS A 654 -7.35 1.43 -2.84
CA HIS A 654 -6.75 2.72 -3.16
C HIS A 654 -5.78 3.14 -2.05
N GLY A 655 -4.54 3.50 -2.41
CA GLY A 655 -3.59 4.14 -1.51
C GLY A 655 -3.87 5.63 -1.38
N VAL A 656 -3.88 6.15 -0.15
CA VAL A 656 -4.17 7.55 0.18
C VAL A 656 -2.89 8.28 0.63
N LYS A 657 -2.08 7.64 1.48
CA LYS A 657 -0.82 8.20 2.01
C LYS A 657 0.34 7.21 1.85
N ASP A 658 1.55 7.75 1.92
CA ASP A 658 2.82 7.02 1.76
C ASP A 658 3.38 6.44 3.05
N ARG A 659 2.70 6.69 4.17
CA ARG A 659 3.13 6.29 5.50
C ARG A 659 1.98 6.32 6.50
N VAL A 660 2.18 5.59 7.58
CA VAL A 660 1.32 5.53 8.78
C VAL A 660 2.16 6.02 9.96
N ALA A 661 1.62 6.91 10.79
CA ALA A 661 2.33 7.39 11.99
C ALA A 661 2.56 6.22 12.97
N SER A 662 3.63 6.28 13.77
CA SER A 662 4.01 5.16 14.65
C SER A 662 2.89 4.74 15.60
N GLN A 663 2.10 5.69 16.13
CA GLN A 663 0.95 5.40 17.00
C GLN A 663 -0.22 4.69 16.29
N ASP A 664 -0.36 4.83 14.97
CA ASP A 664 -1.50 4.31 14.19
C ASP A 664 -1.21 2.91 13.59
N VAL A 665 0.01 2.38 13.77
CA VAL A 665 0.46 1.12 13.15
C VAL A 665 -0.36 -0.08 13.62
N VAL A 666 -0.78 -0.09 14.90
CA VAL A 666 -1.61 -1.16 15.47
C VAL A 666 -2.95 -1.25 14.74
N GLU A 667 -3.59 -0.10 14.51
CA GLU A 667 -4.87 0.00 13.79
C GLU A 667 -4.69 -0.35 12.31
N PHE A 668 -3.66 0.19 11.65
CA PHE A 668 -3.31 -0.18 10.28
C PHE A 668 -3.13 -1.70 10.11
N MET A 669 -2.44 -2.37 11.05
CA MET A 669 -2.29 -3.83 11.02
C MET A 669 -3.63 -4.57 11.22
N ALA A 670 -4.54 -4.02 12.01
CA ALA A 670 -5.88 -4.59 12.15
C ALA A 670 -6.69 -4.44 10.85
N ASP A 671 -6.63 -3.27 10.21
CA ASP A 671 -7.35 -3.01 8.97
C ASP A 671 -6.77 -3.78 7.77
N THR A 672 -5.46 -3.94 7.67
CA THR A 672 -4.84 -4.79 6.63
C THR A 672 -5.25 -6.26 6.76
N ARG A 673 -5.46 -6.77 7.99
CA ARG A 673 -6.06 -8.11 8.19
C ARG A 673 -7.51 -8.16 7.71
N LYS A 674 -8.32 -7.14 7.99
CA LYS A 674 -9.70 -7.04 7.48
C LYS A 674 -9.71 -7.00 5.95
N VAL A 675 -8.81 -6.24 5.32
CA VAL A 675 -8.63 -6.25 3.85
C VAL A 675 -8.28 -7.65 3.38
N GLY A 676 -7.35 -8.35 4.04
CA GLY A 676 -7.01 -9.74 3.73
C GLY A 676 -8.23 -10.67 3.66
N ASN A 677 -9.21 -10.49 4.54
CA ASN A 677 -10.46 -11.24 4.51
C ASN A 677 -11.37 -10.86 3.33
N MET A 678 -11.35 -9.60 2.86
CA MET A 678 -12.07 -9.18 1.63
C MET A 678 -11.44 -9.75 0.36
N LEU A 679 -10.16 -10.13 0.39
CA LEU A 679 -9.45 -10.63 -0.79
C LEU A 679 -9.75 -12.11 -1.08
N GLU A 680 -10.46 -12.81 -0.20
CA GLU A 680 -10.79 -14.23 -0.33
C GLU A 680 -12.28 -14.43 -0.09
N GLY A 681 -12.95 -15.16 -0.99
CA GLY A 681 -14.38 -15.40 -0.86
C GLY A 681 -14.80 -16.74 -1.44
N ALA A 682 -16.07 -17.07 -1.24
CA ALA A 682 -16.67 -18.24 -1.84
C ALA A 682 -18.05 -17.90 -2.43
N VAL A 683 -18.26 -18.31 -3.68
CA VAL A 683 -19.59 -18.35 -4.28
C VAL A 683 -20.28 -19.60 -3.73
N GLN A 684 -21.30 -19.38 -2.90
CA GLN A 684 -22.10 -20.46 -2.32
C GLN A 684 -23.46 -20.51 -3.01
N ILE A 685 -23.78 -21.65 -3.60
CA ILE A 685 -25.09 -21.95 -4.18
C ILE A 685 -25.80 -22.90 -3.24
N ARG A 686 -26.91 -22.47 -2.64
CA ARG A 686 -27.73 -23.32 -1.79
C ARG A 686 -28.69 -24.13 -2.65
N LYS A 687 -29.15 -25.28 -2.13
CA LYS A 687 -30.19 -26.07 -2.81
C LYS A 687 -31.47 -25.25 -3.05
N THR A 688 -31.79 -24.33 -2.14
CA THR A 688 -32.92 -23.39 -2.25
C THR A 688 -32.76 -22.35 -3.37
N ASP A 689 -31.54 -22.16 -3.87
CA ASP A 689 -31.28 -21.24 -4.97
C ASP A 689 -31.52 -21.90 -6.34
N LEU A 690 -31.82 -23.21 -6.39
CA LEU A 690 -32.19 -23.91 -7.61
C LEU A 690 -33.69 -23.81 -7.85
N ARG A 691 -34.08 -23.51 -9.09
CA ARG A 691 -35.41 -23.72 -9.63
C ARG A 691 -35.66 -25.22 -9.55
N GLU A 692 -36.50 -25.67 -8.62
CA GLU A 692 -37.11 -26.99 -8.76
C GLU A 692 -37.73 -27.06 -10.16
N THR A 693 -37.41 -28.13 -10.91
CA THR A 693 -37.88 -28.38 -12.27
C THR A 693 -39.28 -27.83 -12.46
N ALA A 694 -39.40 -26.82 -13.32
CA ALA A 694 -40.63 -26.12 -13.62
C ALA A 694 -41.76 -27.12 -13.91
N ARG A 695 -42.64 -27.34 -12.94
CA ARG A 695 -44.04 -27.59 -13.20
C ARG A 695 -44.73 -26.26 -13.10
N ASP A 696 -45.51 -25.94 -14.13
CA ASP A 696 -46.45 -24.83 -14.21
C ASP A 696 -47.14 -24.59 -12.86
N GLN A 697 -46.59 -23.66 -12.07
CA GLN A 697 -47.32 -23.06 -10.97
C GLN A 697 -47.60 -21.61 -11.35
N PRO A 698 -48.86 -21.17 -11.25
CA PRO A 698 -49.21 -19.78 -11.49
C PRO A 698 -48.38 -18.90 -10.56
N GLU A 699 -47.89 -17.78 -11.09
CA GLU A 699 -47.10 -16.82 -10.33
C GLU A 699 -47.86 -16.48 -9.04
N LEU A 700 -47.28 -16.83 -7.89
CA LEU A 700 -47.95 -16.64 -6.62
C LEU A 700 -48.20 -15.14 -6.41
N PRO A 701 -49.40 -14.73 -5.94
CA PRO A 701 -49.65 -13.33 -5.61
C PRO A 701 -48.58 -12.80 -4.65
N LEU A 702 -48.16 -11.53 -4.78
CA LEU A 702 -47.09 -10.91 -3.98
C LEU A 702 -47.20 -11.20 -2.46
N LYS A 703 -48.43 -11.17 -1.94
CA LYS A 703 -48.76 -11.53 -0.56
C LYS A 703 -48.29 -12.93 -0.17
N GLN A 704 -48.48 -13.91 -1.06
CA GLN A 704 -48.07 -15.29 -0.84
C GLN A 704 -46.55 -15.43 -0.99
N LYS A 705 -45.95 -14.78 -2.00
CA LYS A 705 -44.48 -14.71 -2.17
C LYS A 705 -43.79 -14.20 -0.89
N ILE A 706 -44.27 -13.09 -0.32
CA ILE A 706 -43.68 -12.49 0.90
C ILE A 706 -43.85 -13.43 2.11
N ARG A 707 -45.00 -14.09 2.24
CA ARG A 707 -45.24 -15.03 3.34
C ARG A 707 -44.32 -16.24 3.23
N GLU A 708 -44.19 -16.82 2.05
CA GLU A 708 -43.30 -17.97 1.82
C GLU A 708 -41.83 -17.60 2.02
N GLN A 709 -41.42 -16.40 1.60
CA GLN A 709 -40.08 -15.87 1.87
C GLN A 709 -39.79 -15.78 3.38
N LEU A 710 -40.72 -15.25 4.17
CA LEU A 710 -40.56 -15.16 5.63
C LEU A 710 -40.56 -16.54 6.30
N GLU A 711 -41.38 -17.49 5.83
CA GLU A 711 -41.35 -18.87 6.33
C GLU A 711 -40.03 -19.57 5.97
N GLU A 712 -39.49 -19.33 4.77
CA GLU A 712 -38.20 -19.88 4.36
C GLU A 712 -37.05 -19.24 5.14
N GLU A 713 -37.10 -17.94 5.38
CA GLU A 713 -36.16 -17.26 6.27
C GLU A 713 -36.18 -17.91 7.66
N ILE A 714 -37.36 -18.16 8.22
CA ILE A 714 -37.51 -18.83 9.52
C ILE A 714 -36.93 -20.25 9.48
N ARG A 715 -37.23 -21.05 8.46
CA ARG A 715 -36.66 -22.41 8.30
C ARG A 715 -35.14 -22.36 8.18
N SER A 716 -34.62 -21.49 7.34
CA SER A 716 -33.19 -21.32 7.09
C SER A 716 -32.44 -20.91 8.35
N LYS A 717 -32.91 -19.88 9.06
CA LYS A 717 -32.30 -19.46 10.34
C LYS A 717 -32.43 -20.54 11.41
N SER A 718 -33.51 -21.30 11.42
CA SER A 718 -33.66 -22.44 12.33
C SER A 718 -32.63 -23.54 12.09
N SER A 719 -32.33 -23.87 10.82
CA SER A 719 -31.24 -24.81 10.49
C SER A 719 -29.89 -24.29 10.96
N LEU A 720 -29.57 -23.03 10.65
CA LEU A 720 -28.31 -22.40 11.05
C LEU A 720 -28.13 -22.37 12.58
N ILE A 721 -29.19 -22.08 13.33
CA ILE A 721 -29.15 -22.08 14.80
C ILE A 721 -28.89 -23.49 15.34
N ASN A 722 -29.50 -24.51 14.74
CA ASN A 722 -29.28 -25.90 15.14
C ASN A 722 -27.84 -26.36 14.84
N GLU A 723 -27.30 -26.00 13.67
CA GLU A 723 -25.92 -26.31 13.27
C GLU A 723 -24.88 -25.58 14.13
N ALA A 724 -25.11 -24.30 14.42
CA ALA A 724 -24.20 -23.50 15.20
C ALA A 724 -24.20 -23.89 16.69
N ARG A 725 -25.32 -24.39 17.23
CA ARG A 725 -25.39 -25.01 18.57
C ARG A 725 -24.53 -26.26 18.68
N ALA A 726 -24.41 -27.04 17.61
CA ALA A 726 -23.58 -28.26 17.60
C ALA A 726 -22.07 -27.96 17.57
N ASN A 727 -21.67 -26.77 17.11
CA ASN A 727 -20.27 -26.39 16.87
C ASN A 727 -19.74 -25.26 17.77
N GLY A 728 -20.56 -24.72 18.68
CA GLY A 728 -20.16 -23.63 19.60
C GLY A 728 -20.00 -22.25 18.94
N ASN A 729 -20.64 -22.02 17.79
CA ASN A 729 -20.53 -20.77 17.03
C ASN A 729 -21.49 -19.68 17.53
N ASN A 730 -21.17 -18.41 17.24
CA ASN A 730 -22.00 -17.25 17.60
C ASN A 730 -23.39 -17.31 16.91
N LEU A 731 -24.46 -17.31 17.71
CA LEU A 731 -25.85 -17.46 17.27
C LEU A 731 -26.60 -16.14 17.06
N THR A 732 -25.99 -15.02 17.48
CA THR A 732 -26.69 -13.75 17.73
C THR A 732 -27.42 -13.22 16.49
N LEU A 733 -26.75 -13.17 15.34
CA LEU A 733 -27.35 -12.63 14.11
C LEU A 733 -28.53 -13.50 13.61
N ALA A 734 -28.35 -14.82 13.63
CA ALA A 734 -29.37 -15.74 13.13
C ALA A 734 -30.64 -15.75 14.01
N LEU A 735 -30.47 -15.69 15.34
CA LEU A 735 -31.59 -15.54 16.28
C LEU A 735 -32.31 -14.20 16.09
N CYS A 736 -31.58 -13.12 15.84
CA CYS A 736 -32.15 -11.80 15.63
C CYS A 736 -32.97 -11.68 14.35
N GLU A 737 -32.46 -12.18 13.23
CA GLU A 737 -33.19 -12.20 11.97
C GLU A 737 -34.44 -13.07 12.06
N ARG A 738 -34.34 -14.24 12.73
CA ARG A 738 -35.48 -15.12 12.96
C ARG A 738 -36.54 -14.49 13.87
N ALA A 739 -36.13 -13.78 14.91
CA ALA A 739 -37.06 -13.06 15.80
C ALA A 739 -37.89 -12.01 15.04
N VAL A 740 -37.27 -11.25 14.14
CA VAL A 740 -37.99 -10.26 13.31
C VAL A 740 -38.92 -10.95 12.31
N ALA A 741 -38.50 -12.05 11.69
CA ALA A 741 -39.35 -12.83 10.78
C ALA A 741 -40.56 -13.45 11.52
N TYR A 742 -40.36 -13.99 12.73
CA TYR A 742 -41.45 -14.44 13.60
C TYR A 742 -42.42 -13.31 13.93
N ALA A 743 -41.89 -12.13 14.32
CA ALA A 743 -42.72 -10.97 14.61
C ALA A 743 -43.59 -10.55 13.42
N ARG A 744 -43.00 -10.45 12.21
CA ARG A 744 -43.69 -10.08 10.97
C ARG A 744 -44.74 -11.10 10.50
N THR A 745 -44.59 -12.36 10.89
CA THR A 745 -45.57 -13.42 10.61
C THR A 745 -46.61 -13.61 11.72
N GLY A 746 -46.58 -12.76 12.76
CA GLY A 746 -47.54 -12.80 13.88
C GLY A 746 -47.19 -13.80 14.99
N ARG A 747 -46.06 -14.51 14.89
CA ARG A 747 -45.54 -15.46 15.88
C ARG A 747 -44.81 -14.73 17.02
N LYS A 748 -45.55 -13.90 17.76
CA LYS A 748 -44.99 -13.02 18.80
C LYS A 748 -44.32 -13.78 19.96
N SER A 749 -44.83 -14.96 20.32
CA SER A 749 -44.23 -15.82 21.35
C SER A 749 -42.83 -16.30 20.94
N ASP A 750 -42.68 -16.73 19.69
CA ASP A 750 -41.44 -17.30 19.17
C ASP A 750 -40.39 -16.19 18.97
N ALA A 751 -40.83 -15.01 18.50
CA ALA A 751 -39.99 -13.82 18.45
C ALA A 751 -39.42 -13.46 19.84
N ASN A 752 -40.27 -13.45 20.88
CA ASN A 752 -39.81 -13.19 22.24
C ASN A 752 -38.88 -14.27 22.79
N ALA A 753 -39.10 -15.54 22.46
CA ALA A 753 -38.21 -16.63 22.84
C ALA A 753 -36.81 -16.46 22.24
N ASP A 754 -36.71 -16.08 20.97
CA ASP A 754 -35.43 -15.80 20.31
C ASP A 754 -34.73 -14.56 20.91
N LEU A 755 -35.47 -13.48 21.20
CA LEU A 755 -34.91 -12.30 21.86
C LEU A 755 -34.39 -12.59 23.28
N LEU A 756 -35.06 -13.49 24.02
CA LEU A 756 -34.59 -13.95 25.34
C LEU A 756 -33.33 -14.81 25.22
N ALA A 757 -33.24 -15.65 24.19
CA ALA A 757 -32.04 -16.43 23.92
C ALA A 757 -30.83 -15.53 23.63
N VAL A 758 -31.00 -14.50 22.79
CA VAL A 758 -29.93 -13.52 22.51
C VAL A 758 -29.51 -12.76 23.77
N LYS A 759 -30.47 -12.36 24.61
CA LYS A 759 -30.20 -11.63 25.86
C LYS A 759 -29.26 -12.38 26.81
N LYS A 760 -29.38 -13.71 26.85
CA LYS A 760 -28.59 -14.56 27.74
C LYS A 760 -27.10 -14.51 27.39
N ASP A 761 -26.79 -14.44 26.10
CA ASP A 761 -25.41 -14.49 25.61
C ASP A 761 -24.78 -13.09 25.50
N MET A 762 -25.57 -12.04 25.25
CA MET A 762 -25.09 -10.67 25.07
C MET A 762 -26.08 -9.63 25.63
N PRO A 763 -26.13 -9.41 26.96
CA PRO A 763 -27.01 -8.40 27.53
C PRO A 763 -26.55 -6.99 27.11
N ASP A 764 -27.50 -6.18 26.64
CA ASP A 764 -27.33 -4.73 26.43
C ASP A 764 -26.27 -4.27 25.41
N THR A 765 -25.87 -5.13 24.47
CA THR A 765 -25.04 -4.72 23.32
C THR A 765 -25.83 -3.91 22.30
N GLN A 766 -25.14 -3.12 21.48
CA GLN A 766 -25.77 -2.29 20.43
C GLN A 766 -26.52 -3.16 19.42
N GLU A 767 -25.95 -4.29 19.05
CA GLU A 767 -26.54 -5.26 18.12
C GLU A 767 -27.82 -5.86 18.69
N TYR A 768 -27.82 -6.22 19.99
CA TYR A 768 -29.00 -6.74 20.67
C TYR A 768 -30.11 -5.70 20.79
N LEU A 769 -29.80 -4.48 21.19
CA LEU A 769 -30.77 -3.38 21.30
C LEU A 769 -31.41 -3.07 19.93
N ARG A 770 -30.62 -3.10 18.85
CA ARG A 770 -31.10 -2.85 17.48
C ARG A 770 -32.04 -3.94 16.99
N CYS A 771 -31.66 -5.19 17.23
CA CYS A 771 -32.46 -6.36 16.95
C CYS A 771 -33.79 -6.35 17.71
N ARG A 772 -33.73 -6.10 19.02
CA ARG A 772 -34.89 -6.06 19.91
C ARG A 772 -35.84 -4.92 19.58
N SER A 773 -35.31 -3.72 19.28
CA SER A 773 -36.11 -2.58 18.81
C SER A 773 -36.93 -2.93 17.56
N ASN A 774 -36.30 -3.49 16.52
CA ASN A 774 -36.99 -3.87 15.29
C ASN A 774 -38.05 -4.95 15.52
N ALA A 775 -37.76 -5.95 16.34
CA ALA A 775 -38.70 -7.02 16.66
C ALA A 775 -39.90 -6.50 17.48
N TYR A 776 -39.67 -5.65 18.50
CA TYR A 776 -40.74 -5.01 19.26
C TYR A 776 -41.64 -4.16 18.37
N PHE A 777 -41.05 -3.37 17.48
CA PHE A 777 -41.83 -2.59 16.51
C PHE A 777 -42.69 -3.49 15.62
N ALA A 778 -42.12 -4.56 15.06
CA ALA A 778 -42.85 -5.52 14.24
C ALA A 778 -44.00 -6.22 14.99
N MET A 779 -43.87 -6.42 16.30
CA MET A 779 -44.93 -6.97 17.17
C MET A 779 -46.01 -5.94 17.56
N GLY A 780 -45.82 -4.66 17.24
CA GLY A 780 -46.68 -3.56 17.67
C GLY A 780 -46.37 -3.04 19.09
N ASP A 781 -45.26 -3.45 19.69
CA ASP A 781 -44.79 -2.95 21.00
C ASP A 781 -43.95 -1.68 20.82
N PHE A 782 -44.65 -0.58 20.50
CA PHE A 782 -44.01 0.70 20.22
C PHE A 782 -43.27 1.28 21.43
N LYS A 783 -43.70 0.94 22.65
CA LYS A 783 -43.08 1.44 23.89
C LYS A 783 -41.67 0.89 24.05
N ASN A 784 -41.50 -0.43 23.93
CA ASN A 784 -40.18 -1.03 24.09
C ASN A 784 -39.29 -0.78 22.88
N SER A 785 -39.87 -0.66 21.67
CA SER A 785 -39.14 -0.21 20.47
C SER A 785 -38.56 1.20 20.61
N ASP A 786 -39.34 2.18 21.12
CA ASP A 786 -38.84 3.53 21.38
C ASP A 786 -37.75 3.52 22.46
N ALA A 787 -37.95 2.79 23.57
CA ALA A 787 -36.96 2.69 24.65
C ALA A 787 -35.59 2.19 24.15
N ASP A 788 -35.58 1.14 23.33
CA ASP A 788 -34.35 0.59 22.76
C ASP A 788 -33.72 1.53 21.73
N SER A 789 -34.54 2.14 20.88
CA SER A 789 -34.06 3.11 19.89
C SER A 789 -33.48 4.37 20.54
N ALA A 790 -34.09 4.87 21.60
CA ALA A 790 -33.59 5.99 22.37
C ALA A 790 -32.26 5.65 23.07
N ARG A 791 -32.12 4.44 23.61
CA ARG A 791 -30.87 3.96 24.21
C ARG A 791 -29.75 3.90 23.17
N LEU A 792 -30.02 3.36 21.98
CA LEU A 792 -29.06 3.34 20.87
C LEU A 792 -28.62 4.75 20.46
N LEU A 793 -29.55 5.70 20.36
CA LEU A 793 -29.22 7.09 20.03
C LEU A 793 -28.36 7.75 21.10
N SER A 794 -28.60 7.47 22.39
CA SER A 794 -27.75 7.96 23.49
C SER A 794 -26.31 7.41 23.44
N GLN A 795 -26.08 6.31 22.73
CA GLN A 795 -24.77 5.69 22.49
C GLN A 795 -24.10 6.18 21.19
N GLY A 796 -24.63 7.26 20.57
CA GLY A 796 -24.05 7.88 19.37
C GLY A 796 -24.46 7.26 18.03
N GLN A 797 -25.45 6.34 18.00
CA GLN A 797 -25.88 5.64 16.78
C GLN A 797 -26.88 6.46 15.95
N GLY A 798 -26.46 7.58 15.34
CA GLY A 798 -27.35 8.54 14.66
C GLY A 798 -27.63 8.29 13.17
N GLU A 799 -28.10 7.10 12.78
CA GLU A 799 -28.40 6.79 11.35
C GLU A 799 -29.89 6.95 10.97
N SER A 800 -30.16 7.29 9.71
CA SER A 800 -31.51 7.58 9.17
C SER A 800 -32.56 6.49 9.48
N LYS A 801 -32.21 5.20 9.32
CA LYS A 801 -33.14 4.08 9.56
C LYS A 801 -33.57 3.97 11.02
N LEU A 802 -32.66 4.25 11.96
CA LEU A 802 -32.96 4.22 13.39
C LEU A 802 -33.87 5.38 13.78
N PHE A 803 -33.61 6.58 13.25
CA PHE A 803 -34.49 7.74 13.43
C PHE A 803 -35.89 7.49 12.85
N MET A 804 -35.99 6.84 11.69
CA MET A 804 -37.27 6.45 11.10
C MET A 804 -38.04 5.45 11.98
N LEU A 805 -37.37 4.40 12.47
CA LEU A 805 -37.96 3.40 13.36
C LEU A 805 -38.45 4.01 14.68
N ARG A 806 -37.63 4.87 15.29
CA ARG A 806 -38.01 5.60 16.52
C ARG A 806 -39.18 6.55 16.25
N GLY A 807 -39.14 7.31 15.16
CA GLY A 807 -40.24 8.19 14.75
C GLY A 807 -41.54 7.43 14.57
N MET A 808 -41.52 6.27 13.92
CA MET A 808 -42.70 5.41 13.77
C MET A 808 -43.19 4.86 15.11
N SER A 809 -42.28 4.48 16.02
CA SER A 809 -42.63 4.02 17.36
C SER A 809 -43.32 5.13 18.17
N LEU A 810 -42.75 6.33 18.17
CA LEU A 810 -43.32 7.51 18.83
C LEU A 810 -44.67 7.91 18.21
N TYR A 811 -44.82 7.78 16.90
CA TYR A 811 -46.08 8.00 16.20
C TYR A 811 -47.17 7.02 16.70
N GLY A 812 -46.86 5.73 16.82
CA GLY A 812 -47.78 4.73 17.38
C GLY A 812 -48.17 5.00 18.84
N LEU A 813 -47.27 5.60 19.62
CA LEU A 813 -47.52 6.02 21.01
C LEU A 813 -48.32 7.32 21.13
N GLY A 814 -48.64 7.99 20.03
CA GLY A 814 -49.31 9.30 20.04
C GLY A 814 -48.41 10.47 20.47
N LYS A 815 -47.09 10.27 20.48
CA LYS A 815 -46.07 11.28 20.79
C LYS A 815 -45.71 12.07 19.54
N TRP A 816 -46.66 12.86 19.05
CA TRP A 816 -46.61 13.46 17.71
C TRP A 816 -45.42 14.39 17.49
N ARG A 817 -45.05 15.18 18.50
CA ARG A 817 -43.94 16.13 18.38
C ARG A 817 -42.60 15.42 18.35
N GLU A 818 -42.35 14.51 19.29
CA GLU A 818 -41.09 13.74 19.29
C GLU A 818 -40.97 12.84 18.06
N ALA A 819 -42.10 12.34 17.53
CA ALA A 819 -42.14 11.62 16.26
C ALA A 819 -41.71 12.52 15.09
N ALA A 820 -42.27 13.74 15.01
CA ALA A 820 -41.92 14.71 13.97
C ALA A 820 -40.42 15.07 13.99
N ASP A 821 -39.85 15.30 15.17
CA ASP A 821 -38.42 15.61 15.34
C ASP A 821 -37.55 14.43 14.89
N SER A 822 -37.94 13.20 15.26
CA SER A 822 -37.24 11.99 14.82
C SER A 822 -37.30 11.80 13.31
N PHE A 823 -38.46 12.08 12.67
CA PHE A 823 -38.58 12.02 11.22
C PHE A 823 -37.78 13.11 10.50
N SER A 824 -37.65 14.30 11.10
CA SER A 824 -36.75 15.36 10.61
C SER A 824 -35.31 14.85 10.51
N LEU A 825 -34.80 14.28 11.62
CA LEU A 825 -33.45 13.71 11.65
C LEU A 825 -33.31 12.52 10.68
N ALA A 826 -34.35 11.70 10.51
CA ALA A 826 -34.35 10.62 9.53
C ALA A 826 -34.19 11.13 8.09
N ALA A 827 -34.81 12.27 7.76
CA ALA A 827 -34.69 12.90 6.45
C ALA A 827 -33.30 13.53 6.25
N GLU A 828 -32.78 14.25 7.25
CA GLU A 828 -31.46 14.90 7.21
C GLU A 828 -30.31 13.90 7.05
N GLN A 829 -30.38 12.75 7.74
CA GLN A 829 -29.34 11.73 7.73
C GLN A 829 -29.40 10.77 6.52
N SER A 830 -30.38 10.93 5.62
CA SER A 830 -30.54 10.04 4.46
C SER A 830 -29.87 10.61 3.22
N ASN A 831 -29.15 9.78 2.47
CA ASN A 831 -28.66 10.10 1.12
C ASN A 831 -29.64 9.74 0.00
N ALA A 832 -30.68 8.93 0.29
CA ALA A 832 -31.65 8.44 -0.69
C ALA A 832 -32.89 9.34 -0.76
N SER A 833 -33.20 9.85 -1.96
CA SER A 833 -34.32 10.77 -2.21
C SER A 833 -35.67 10.24 -1.69
N GLN A 834 -36.02 8.99 -2.01
CA GLN A 834 -37.29 8.40 -1.56
C GLN A 834 -37.38 8.22 -0.04
N ALA A 835 -36.27 7.91 0.64
CA ALA A 835 -36.26 7.79 2.09
C ALA A 835 -36.46 9.16 2.76
N ARG A 836 -35.89 10.23 2.19
CA ARG A 836 -36.17 11.61 2.64
C ARG A 836 -37.63 11.97 2.46
N LEU A 837 -38.24 11.61 1.32
CA LEU A 837 -39.65 11.85 1.04
C LEU A 837 -40.55 11.12 2.05
N ARG A 838 -40.33 9.83 2.32
CA ARG A 838 -41.09 9.05 3.30
C ARG A 838 -41.00 9.63 4.72
N ALA A 839 -39.79 9.98 5.15
CA ALA A 839 -39.58 10.64 6.44
C ALA A 839 -40.29 12.01 6.49
N SER A 840 -40.22 12.79 5.41
CA SER A 840 -40.90 14.09 5.31
C SER A 840 -42.44 13.96 5.33
N ILE A 841 -43.01 12.94 4.67
CA ILE A 841 -44.45 12.64 4.70
C ILE A 841 -44.87 12.33 6.15
N MET A 842 -44.17 11.42 6.81
CA MET A 842 -44.48 11.02 8.19
C MET A 842 -44.33 12.18 9.18
N ARG A 843 -43.33 13.06 8.99
CA ARG A 843 -43.19 14.31 9.74
C ARG A 843 -44.42 15.20 9.59
N GLN A 844 -44.88 15.43 8.35
CA GLN A 844 -46.06 16.28 8.10
C GLN A 844 -47.33 15.68 8.71
N LEU A 845 -47.52 14.36 8.59
CA LEU A 845 -48.63 13.65 9.22
C LEU A 845 -48.59 13.78 10.75
N ALA A 846 -47.42 13.71 11.37
CA ALA A 846 -47.25 13.87 12.81
C ALA A 846 -47.58 15.29 13.28
N LEU A 847 -47.06 16.31 12.59
CA LEU A 847 -47.34 17.72 12.92
C LEU A 847 -48.83 18.06 12.80
N ARG A 848 -49.50 17.57 11.74
CA ARG A 848 -50.94 17.81 11.54
C ARG A 848 -51.81 17.13 12.58
N ARG A 849 -51.42 15.97 13.12
CA ARG A 849 -52.09 15.35 14.29
C ARG A 849 -52.03 16.25 15.54
N GLN A 850 -51.10 17.19 15.60
CA GLN A 850 -50.94 18.17 16.67
C GLN A 850 -51.56 19.54 16.34
N ASN A 851 -52.30 19.69 15.22
CA ASN A 851 -52.73 20.99 14.67
C ASN A 851 -51.57 21.98 14.42
N ALA A 852 -50.35 21.49 14.22
CA ALA A 852 -49.18 22.30 13.86
C ALA A 852 -48.94 22.27 12.35
N GLN A 853 -48.60 23.41 11.75
CA GLN A 853 -48.12 23.52 10.37
C GLN A 853 -46.62 23.83 10.35
N ALA A 854 -45.87 23.20 9.44
CA ALA A 854 -44.46 23.53 9.20
C ALA A 854 -44.17 23.62 7.70
N SER A 855 -43.27 24.52 7.33
CA SER A 855 -42.73 24.63 5.97
C SER A 855 -42.09 23.31 5.51
N LEU A 856 -42.18 23.05 4.20
CA LEU A 856 -41.54 21.89 3.57
C LEU A 856 -40.01 22.10 3.60
N PRO A 857 -39.23 21.19 4.19
CA PRO A 857 -37.77 21.37 4.33
C PRO A 857 -36.95 21.01 3.07
N VAL A 858 -37.58 20.59 1.96
CA VAL A 858 -36.88 20.04 0.77
C VAL A 858 -37.45 20.66 -0.52
N SER A 859 -36.60 21.04 -1.48
CA SER A 859 -37.05 21.45 -2.82
C SER A 859 -37.75 20.29 -3.54
N MET A 860 -38.94 20.55 -4.07
CA MET A 860 -39.73 19.56 -4.81
C MET A 860 -39.29 19.52 -6.27
N ASP A 861 -38.11 18.96 -6.55
CA ASP A 861 -37.55 18.96 -7.91
C ASP A 861 -38.10 17.85 -8.83
N ASN A 862 -39.10 17.06 -8.41
CA ASN A 862 -39.68 16.05 -9.29
C ASN A 862 -41.18 15.78 -9.06
N ASN A 863 -42.01 16.25 -9.99
CA ASN A 863 -43.48 16.12 -9.99
C ASN A 863 -43.99 14.74 -10.46
N ASP A 864 -43.10 13.84 -10.89
CA ASP A 864 -43.46 12.52 -11.45
C ASP A 864 -43.35 11.34 -10.45
N ASP A 865 -43.01 11.58 -9.17
CA ASP A 865 -43.02 10.55 -8.12
C ASP A 865 -44.30 10.65 -7.26
N TRP A 866 -44.99 9.53 -7.04
CA TRP A 866 -46.20 9.50 -6.22
C TRP A 866 -45.93 9.89 -4.75
N LEU A 867 -44.69 9.67 -4.25
CA LEU A 867 -44.28 10.13 -2.91
C LEU A 867 -44.19 11.66 -2.84
N SER A 868 -43.77 12.34 -3.91
CA SER A 868 -43.80 13.80 -3.99
C SER A 868 -45.25 14.32 -3.96
N VAL A 869 -46.15 13.67 -4.70
CA VAL A 869 -47.59 14.01 -4.69
C VAL A 869 -48.20 13.75 -3.30
N MET A 870 -47.82 12.65 -2.65
CA MET A 870 -48.25 12.31 -1.29
C MET A 870 -47.74 13.31 -0.25
N LEU A 871 -46.49 13.80 -0.38
CA LEU A 871 -45.96 14.85 0.47
C LEU A 871 -46.73 16.16 0.30
N ALA A 872 -47.04 16.53 -0.94
CA ALA A 872 -47.88 17.70 -1.24
C ALA A 872 -49.29 17.54 -0.65
N ALA A 873 -49.94 16.38 -0.79
CA ALA A 873 -51.23 16.07 -0.18
C ALA A 873 -51.20 16.06 1.37
N SER A 874 -50.04 15.71 1.94
CA SER A 874 -49.84 15.70 3.39
C SER A 874 -49.61 17.09 3.97
N SER A 875 -49.22 18.06 3.14
CA SER A 875 -49.10 19.48 3.48
C SER A 875 -50.37 20.26 3.11
N ALA A 876 -50.41 21.56 3.42
CA ALA A 876 -51.53 22.44 3.04
C ALA A 876 -51.54 22.82 1.54
N ALA A 877 -50.74 22.16 0.69
CA ALA A 877 -50.43 22.56 -0.68
C ALA A 877 -51.37 21.99 -1.78
N GLY A 878 -52.56 21.47 -1.42
CA GLY A 878 -53.68 21.35 -2.37
C GLY A 878 -53.66 20.17 -3.37
N LYS A 879 -53.04 19.02 -3.04
CA LYS A 879 -53.22 17.77 -3.81
C LYS A 879 -54.22 16.82 -3.14
N THR A 880 -55.03 16.11 -3.92
CA THR A 880 -56.07 15.19 -3.42
C THR A 880 -55.58 13.74 -3.34
N GLU A 881 -56.29 12.91 -2.57
CA GLU A 881 -56.00 11.47 -2.48
C GLU A 881 -56.16 10.76 -3.85
N GLU A 882 -57.07 11.22 -4.70
CA GLU A 882 -57.27 10.69 -6.06
C GLU A 882 -56.04 10.92 -6.93
N GLN A 883 -55.37 12.07 -6.79
CA GLN A 883 -54.14 12.38 -7.53
C GLN A 883 -52.96 11.51 -7.08
N VAL A 884 -52.87 11.19 -5.78
CA VAL A 884 -51.87 10.24 -5.27
C VAL A 884 -52.12 8.86 -5.89
N LEU A 885 -53.36 8.37 -5.85
CA LEU A 885 -53.70 7.06 -6.41
C LEU A 885 -53.48 7.02 -7.93
N GLN A 886 -53.84 8.06 -8.68
CA GLN A 886 -53.57 8.13 -10.13
C GLN A 886 -52.09 7.95 -10.45
N GLN A 887 -51.19 8.54 -9.66
CA GLN A 887 -49.75 8.38 -9.86
C GLN A 887 -49.26 6.98 -9.49
N VAL A 888 -49.79 6.38 -8.42
CA VAL A 888 -49.45 5.00 -8.02
C VAL A 888 -49.88 3.98 -9.08
N HIS A 889 -51.05 4.16 -9.72
CA HIS A 889 -51.56 3.25 -10.76
C HIS A 889 -50.73 3.28 -12.07
N LYS A 890 -49.73 4.15 -12.19
CA LYS A 890 -48.73 4.09 -13.27
C LYS A 890 -47.71 2.96 -13.08
N ARG A 891 -47.63 2.37 -11.88
CA ARG A 891 -46.83 1.17 -11.59
C ARG A 891 -47.50 -0.10 -12.11
N LEU A 892 -46.73 -1.16 -12.31
CA LEU A 892 -47.22 -2.45 -12.81
C LEU A 892 -46.74 -3.61 -11.91
N GLY A 893 -47.50 -4.71 -11.90
CA GLY A 893 -47.11 -5.94 -11.20
C GLY A 893 -46.92 -5.79 -9.69
N ASP A 894 -45.93 -6.50 -9.14
CA ASP A 894 -45.64 -6.51 -7.70
C ASP A 894 -45.30 -5.10 -7.15
N GLU A 895 -44.71 -4.21 -7.97
CA GLU A 895 -44.42 -2.83 -7.58
C GLU A 895 -45.70 -2.03 -7.33
N LEU A 896 -46.75 -2.25 -8.13
CA LEU A 896 -48.04 -1.61 -7.93
C LEU A 896 -48.66 -2.02 -6.59
N ASP A 897 -48.60 -3.30 -6.25
CA ASP A 897 -49.17 -3.80 -4.99
C ASP A 897 -48.42 -3.28 -3.75
N ALA A 898 -47.10 -3.18 -3.83
CA ALA A 898 -46.27 -2.60 -2.76
C ALA A 898 -46.53 -1.09 -2.58
N ASP A 899 -46.56 -0.33 -3.68
CA ASP A 899 -46.81 1.12 -3.64
C ASP A 899 -48.26 1.44 -3.23
N LEU A 900 -49.25 0.64 -3.67
CA LEU A 900 -50.64 0.78 -3.22
C LEU A 900 -50.76 0.51 -1.72
N ALA A 901 -50.08 -0.51 -1.18
CA ALA A 901 -50.11 -0.79 0.25
C ALA A 901 -49.58 0.40 1.07
N GLU A 902 -48.52 1.06 0.60
CA GLU A 902 -47.92 2.23 1.27
C GLU A 902 -48.79 3.49 1.10
N ALA A 903 -49.27 3.75 -0.12
CA ALA A 903 -50.14 4.89 -0.41
C ALA A 903 -51.45 4.82 0.39
N TYR A 904 -52.07 3.64 0.48
CA TYR A 904 -53.27 3.45 1.29
C TYR A 904 -53.01 3.72 2.78
N PHE A 905 -51.84 3.34 3.31
CA PHE A 905 -51.48 3.68 4.68
C PHE A 905 -51.40 5.20 4.88
N TYR A 906 -50.69 5.93 4.02
CA TYR A 906 -50.57 7.39 4.17
C TYR A 906 -51.90 8.12 3.97
N ILE A 907 -52.71 7.72 2.97
CA ILE A 907 -54.06 8.29 2.74
C ILE A 907 -54.96 8.03 3.94
N ALA A 908 -54.86 6.85 4.58
CA ALA A 908 -55.60 6.58 5.79
C ALA A 908 -55.20 7.52 6.92
N GLN A 909 -53.90 7.77 7.13
CA GLN A 909 -53.44 8.72 8.16
C GLN A 909 -54.00 10.13 7.92
N LEU A 910 -54.04 10.59 6.67
CA LEU A 910 -54.69 11.86 6.31
C LEU A 910 -56.18 11.88 6.64
N ASN A 911 -56.90 10.80 6.32
CA ASN A 911 -58.32 10.71 6.63
C ASN A 911 -58.60 10.67 8.14
N ILE A 912 -57.69 10.09 8.95
CA ILE A 912 -57.78 10.18 10.42
C ILE A 912 -57.62 11.63 10.87
N ILE A 913 -56.64 12.36 10.33
CA ILE A 913 -56.40 13.78 10.64
C ILE A 913 -57.61 14.63 10.25
N ASN A 914 -58.21 14.37 9.10
CA ASN A 914 -59.37 15.11 8.59
C ASN A 914 -60.70 14.68 9.23
N GLY A 915 -60.69 13.78 10.22
CA GLY A 915 -61.89 13.32 10.93
C GLY A 915 -62.74 12.27 10.20
N ASN A 916 -62.35 11.83 9.00
CA ASN A 916 -63.07 10.83 8.22
C ASN A 916 -62.68 9.39 8.60
N LYS A 917 -63.13 8.97 9.80
CA LYS A 917 -62.77 7.67 10.40
C LYS A 917 -63.16 6.47 9.53
N ILE A 918 -64.33 6.50 8.87
CA ILE A 918 -64.82 5.40 8.04
C ILE A 918 -63.88 5.21 6.83
N LYS A 919 -63.54 6.31 6.15
CA LYS A 919 -62.64 6.28 4.99
C LYS A 919 -61.23 5.84 5.38
N ALA A 920 -60.73 6.29 6.53
CA ALA A 920 -59.46 5.81 7.08
C ALA A 920 -59.45 4.30 7.34
N MET A 921 -60.51 3.73 7.92
CA MET A 921 -60.61 2.29 8.15
C MET A 921 -60.58 1.49 6.85
N VAL A 922 -61.28 1.96 5.80
CA VAL A 922 -61.28 1.31 4.48
C VAL A 922 -59.88 1.27 3.89
N TYR A 923 -59.15 2.38 3.90
CA TYR A 923 -57.79 2.42 3.34
C TYR A 923 -56.79 1.62 4.17
N LEU A 924 -56.88 1.62 5.51
CA LEU A 924 -56.07 0.72 6.33
C LEU A 924 -56.35 -0.73 6.00
N GLN A 925 -57.62 -1.12 5.88
CA GLN A 925 -57.98 -2.48 5.50
C GLN A 925 -57.44 -2.85 4.10
N ARG A 926 -57.51 -1.95 3.12
CA ARG A 926 -56.92 -2.18 1.79
C ARG A 926 -55.40 -2.32 1.83
N SER A 927 -54.71 -1.50 2.63
CA SER A 927 -53.26 -1.61 2.86
C SER A 927 -52.89 -2.98 3.43
N MET A 928 -53.68 -3.46 4.40
CA MET A 928 -53.50 -4.77 5.04
C MET A 928 -53.75 -5.94 4.09
N GLU A 929 -54.78 -5.83 3.25
CA GLU A 929 -55.19 -6.88 2.31
C GLU A 929 -54.10 -7.22 1.29
N LYS A 930 -53.28 -6.23 0.88
CA LYS A 930 -52.09 -6.40 0.04
C LYS A 930 -51.02 -7.30 0.67
N GLY A 931 -51.03 -7.45 1.99
CA GLY A 931 -50.26 -8.50 2.67
C GLY A 931 -48.74 -8.33 2.64
N ILE A 932 -48.25 -7.10 2.53
CA ILE A 932 -46.81 -6.78 2.56
C ILE A 932 -46.31 -6.84 4.01
N LEU A 933 -46.02 -8.04 4.51
CA LEU A 933 -45.63 -8.27 5.91
C LEU A 933 -44.28 -7.62 6.31
N THR A 934 -43.43 -7.32 5.33
CA THR A 934 -42.12 -6.71 5.53
C THR A 934 -42.16 -5.18 5.52
N ALA A 935 -43.31 -4.57 5.24
CA ALA A 935 -43.41 -3.11 5.09
C ALA A 935 -43.19 -2.38 6.44
N PRO A 936 -42.41 -1.30 6.48
CA PRO A 936 -42.07 -0.62 7.73
C PRO A 936 -43.27 0.10 8.38
N TYR A 937 -44.31 0.44 7.64
CA TYR A 937 -45.54 1.04 8.18
C TYR A 937 -46.57 -0.02 8.65
N ARG A 938 -46.35 -1.31 8.32
CA ARG A 938 -47.34 -2.37 8.49
C ARG A 938 -47.82 -2.52 9.94
N PRO A 939 -46.95 -2.54 10.98
CA PRO A 939 -47.39 -2.63 12.37
C PRO A 939 -48.23 -1.43 12.83
N LEU A 940 -47.90 -0.22 12.35
CA LEU A 940 -48.70 0.98 12.61
C LEU A 940 -50.08 0.91 11.94
N ALA A 941 -50.14 0.35 10.73
CA ALA A 941 -51.41 0.15 10.04
C ALA A 941 -52.34 -0.81 10.81
N GLU A 942 -51.80 -1.90 11.38
CA GLU A 942 -52.55 -2.82 12.24
C GLU A 942 -53.10 -2.11 13.47
N TYR A 943 -52.20 -1.44 14.19
CA TYR A 943 -52.53 -0.74 15.42
C TYR A 943 -53.61 0.33 15.20
N GLU A 944 -53.48 1.15 14.17
CA GLU A 944 -54.48 2.19 13.86
C GLU A 944 -55.82 1.60 13.43
N LEU A 945 -55.82 0.50 12.68
CA LEU A 945 -57.05 -0.18 12.27
C LEU A 945 -57.79 -0.77 13.49
N GLU A 946 -57.06 -1.41 14.40
CA GLU A 946 -57.62 -1.93 15.65
C GLU A 946 -58.14 -0.81 16.55
N ARG A 947 -57.39 0.28 16.67
CA ARG A 947 -57.79 1.46 17.46
C ARG A 947 -59.08 2.08 16.94
N LEU A 948 -59.21 2.25 15.62
CA LEU A 948 -60.42 2.80 15.00
C LEU A 948 -61.63 1.86 15.17
N LYS A 949 -61.44 0.54 15.05
CA LYS A 949 -62.48 -0.47 15.30
C LYS A 949 -63.00 -0.44 16.75
N LYS A 950 -62.13 -0.15 17.72
CA LYS A 950 -62.50 -0.02 19.15
C LYS A 950 -63.15 1.32 19.50
N SER A 951 -63.03 2.34 18.62
CA SER A 951 -63.60 3.68 18.81
C SER A 951 -65.00 3.87 18.21
N LYS A 952 -65.63 2.76 17.80
CA LYS A 952 -66.95 2.70 17.16
C LYS A 952 -68.07 2.58 18.18
#